data_AF-A0A7V1MHV8-F1
#
_entry.id   AF-A0A7V1MHV8-F1
#
_cell.length_a   1.000
_cell.length_b   1.000
_cell.length_c   1.000
_cell.angle_alpha   90.00
_cell.angle_beta   90.00
_cell.angle_gamma   90.00
#
_symmetry.space_group_name_H-M   'P 1'
#
loop_
_entity.id
_entity.type
_entity.pdbx_description
1 polymer ?
#
loop_
_entity_poly.entity_id
_entity_poly.type
_entity_poly.pdbx_seq_one_letter_code
_entity_poly.pdbx_strand_id
1 'polypeptide(L)'
;MNPVIKALFAFYPPGNDPSTGDGLNTIGFRAPASAAQRTEYAWLRLDHHFTANWRFEGSFGWHRNLADAPLQVDIGGLLRGNILGQAKSVRSDRQFPRNIVAALTGNIRPNLTNDLRFGFTRFYFWRQAIPPFPQVTGTNVALDLAATLLDEPVDVFVQRSRSQGDNQNLYQFSDNLTWIKGSHTLQFGATARIINHYHMREDKVVGGMSALIALLDAGTFFTVPAEWRPPTCGGAIQTNCLQPADISRWNRFYAALLGIIDNVSIMMTRDADFTPLPFGTPLMNKFRYQAWDFYASDVWRVRPSLTLSYGLNYQIQVPTKTLDGRIAVAVDATTKQLILPKAYLEAKRQAALRGAIFNPTIGYMPIRMLGREKTVDTDWNNIGPRVAIAWHPHFEGGLLGRLFGARKTVFRGGYSLTFDRLNLVQLVSIPMLAAGFGQTISVQGPKNARGEPFRIGVDGPAPLPRAERVTPPLIPAVPFSELFSFQADPKLRPGMMHSVNFTIQRELPGNTLLELGYVGRWGRNLPQSVNLNSVPYFMKDPVSGQTFAQAYDLLAAQLRAGVAAGAVTPQPWFENQLPPIATLQQLGLCPAAASTVTSCLASRFASEIVTGLLSNLWLNRIDLFRRAAGLPSFLNSQVQELFFRTDGGLSNYHAFMLIFRKRPSHGLQFDFNYTLSKSLDQVGSVQNSASMFPSSFFPNLDYGPSFFDHRHIANLTWYYELPFGPGRRFSAGHWVDKLISGWFAGGILTAFSGAPLTVVQSSQVFGGGAIFSFGTGAIPIKKPKFGSEVHRGVKGSGGVGTAGDPARRGTGLNLFADPEAVFKNFRPILLSQDTRSGRGVLRGLPHWNLDFSIGKAIAVTEVVKFRFSFDFFNLLNRVEFADPALDLQNPATFGVLSSQFNQP
;
A
#
# COMPACT_ATOMS: atom_id res chain seq x y z
N MET A 1 41.71 1.69 -11.58
CA MET A 1 40.66 2.05 -10.60
C MET A 1 40.88 3.49 -10.16
N ASN A 2 39.81 4.28 -10.05
CA ASN A 2 39.87 5.69 -9.64
C ASN A 2 40.36 5.82 -8.17
N PRO A 3 41.23 6.80 -7.83
CA PRO A 3 41.76 6.97 -6.46
C PRO A 3 40.69 7.21 -5.38
N VAL A 4 39.64 7.97 -5.67
CA VAL A 4 38.52 8.23 -4.74
C VAL A 4 37.76 6.94 -4.46
N ILE A 5 37.52 6.14 -5.49
CA ILE A 5 36.81 4.86 -5.37
C ILE A 5 37.65 3.85 -4.60
N LYS A 6 38.97 3.83 -4.85
CA LYS A 6 39.92 3.04 -4.05
C LYS A 6 39.86 3.41 -2.57
N ALA A 7 39.80 4.71 -2.26
CA ALA A 7 39.69 5.18 -0.89
C ALA A 7 38.33 4.81 -0.27
N LEU A 8 37.23 4.90 -1.03
CA LEU A 8 35.91 4.49 -0.58
C LEU A 8 35.87 2.99 -0.23
N PHE A 9 36.49 2.14 -1.07
CA PHE A 9 36.58 0.69 -0.84
C PHE A 9 37.38 0.31 0.41
N ALA A 10 38.27 1.17 0.92
CA ALA A 10 38.94 0.93 2.19
C ALA A 10 37.99 0.91 3.40
N PHE A 11 36.77 1.44 3.23
CA PHE A 11 35.70 1.40 4.24
C PHE A 11 34.74 0.22 4.06
N TYR A 12 34.99 -0.70 3.12
CA TYR A 12 34.17 -1.90 2.96
C TYR A 12 34.80 -3.04 3.75
N PRO A 13 34.04 -3.73 4.62
CA PRO A 13 34.54 -4.95 5.23
C PRO A 13 34.67 -6.07 4.20
N PRO A 14 35.56 -7.05 4.42
CA PRO A 14 35.56 -8.29 3.64
C PRO A 14 34.20 -9.00 3.74
N GLY A 15 33.65 -9.44 2.61
CA GLY A 15 32.37 -10.16 2.59
C GLY A 15 32.44 -11.50 3.33
N ASN A 16 31.33 -11.86 3.97
CA ASN A 16 31.21 -13.08 4.79
C ASN A 16 29.91 -13.87 4.50
N ASP A 17 29.11 -13.43 3.53
CA ASP A 17 27.83 -14.05 3.18
C ASP A 17 27.77 -14.37 1.68
N PRO A 18 28.15 -15.59 1.27
CA PRO A 18 28.08 -16.00 -0.13
C PRO A 18 26.65 -16.25 -0.63
N SER A 19 25.62 -16.16 0.24
CA SER A 19 24.22 -16.28 -0.19
C SER A 19 23.69 -15.01 -0.87
N THR A 20 24.47 -13.92 -0.83
CA THR A 20 24.16 -12.64 -1.46
C THR A 20 25.36 -12.14 -2.27
N GLY A 21 25.08 -11.33 -3.30
CA GLY A 21 26.05 -11.03 -4.37
C GLY A 21 26.04 -12.09 -5.47
N ASP A 22 26.97 -11.98 -6.43
CA ASP A 22 27.14 -12.96 -7.50
C ASP A 22 28.27 -13.97 -7.23
N GLY A 23 28.97 -13.84 -6.09
CA GLY A 23 30.05 -14.72 -5.66
C GLY A 23 31.33 -14.58 -6.49
N LEU A 24 31.36 -13.68 -7.48
CA LEU A 24 32.49 -13.45 -8.38
C LEU A 24 32.97 -12.00 -8.30
N ASN A 25 32.08 -11.05 -8.59
CA ASN A 25 32.34 -9.61 -8.57
C ASN A 25 31.89 -8.99 -7.25
N THR A 26 30.83 -9.52 -6.64
CA THR A 26 30.28 -9.05 -5.37
C THR A 26 30.01 -10.21 -4.43
N ILE A 27 30.25 -9.98 -3.14
CA ILE A 27 29.91 -10.90 -2.06
C ILE A 27 29.23 -10.11 -0.96
N GLY A 28 28.20 -10.68 -0.35
CA GLY A 28 27.50 -10.02 0.72
C GLY A 28 28.27 -9.93 2.03
N PHE A 29 27.83 -8.99 2.86
CA PHE A 29 28.27 -8.85 4.23
C PHE A 29 27.06 -8.90 5.17
N ARG A 30 27.14 -9.75 6.19
CA ARG A 30 26.11 -9.94 7.21
C ARG A 30 26.71 -9.76 8.59
N ALA A 31 26.12 -8.88 9.39
CA ALA A 31 26.46 -8.68 10.78
C ALA A 31 25.23 -8.34 11.62
N PRO A 32 25.23 -8.63 12.93
CA PRO A 32 24.20 -8.14 13.83
C PRO A 32 24.33 -6.63 14.03
N ALA A 33 23.20 -5.92 14.04
CA ALA A 33 23.12 -4.51 14.39
C ALA A 33 22.12 -4.32 15.55
N SER A 34 22.37 -3.34 16.42
CA SER A 34 21.48 -3.04 17.56
C SER A 34 20.11 -2.54 17.07
N ALA A 35 19.04 -3.14 17.57
CA ALA A 35 17.68 -2.64 17.44
C ALA A 35 17.07 -2.36 18.82
N ALA A 36 17.88 -1.75 19.71
CA ALA A 36 17.50 -1.50 21.09
C ALA A 36 16.25 -0.62 21.19
N GLN A 37 15.34 -0.98 22.09
CA GLN A 37 14.14 -0.21 22.39
C GLN A 37 14.10 0.13 23.88
N ARG A 38 13.82 1.40 24.19
CA ARG A 38 13.62 1.90 25.54
C ARG A 38 12.28 2.63 25.61
N THR A 39 11.41 2.16 26.48
CA THR A 39 10.11 2.76 26.75
C THR A 39 10.03 3.22 28.20
N GLU A 40 9.71 4.49 28.38
CA GLU A 40 9.45 5.12 29.68
C GLU A 40 8.01 5.63 29.66
N TYR A 41 7.26 5.40 30.73
CA TYR A 41 5.89 5.89 30.84
C TYR A 41 5.52 6.25 32.27
N ALA A 42 4.60 7.20 32.41
CA ALA A 42 4.01 7.60 33.68
C ALA A 42 2.55 7.96 33.46
N TRP A 43 1.69 7.58 34.41
CA TRP A 43 0.27 7.87 34.39
C TRP A 43 -0.16 8.45 35.73
N LEU A 44 -0.98 9.50 35.67
CA LEU A 44 -1.66 10.10 36.80
C LEU A 44 -3.16 10.05 36.54
N ARG A 45 -3.93 9.66 37.56
CA ARG A 45 -5.40 9.69 37.53
C ARG A 45 -5.92 10.42 38.77
N LEU A 46 -6.90 11.28 38.57
CA LEU A 46 -7.62 12.01 39.60
C LEU A 46 -9.12 11.78 39.40
N ASP A 47 -9.78 11.18 40.38
CA ASP A 47 -11.23 11.06 40.43
C ASP A 47 -11.75 11.90 41.60
N HIS A 48 -12.82 12.65 41.39
CA HIS A 48 -13.43 13.45 42.45
C HIS A 48 -14.94 13.50 42.31
N HIS A 49 -15.65 13.32 43.42
CA HIS A 49 -17.09 13.49 43.50
C HIS A 49 -17.39 14.84 44.15
N PHE A 50 -17.82 15.83 43.38
CA PHE A 50 -18.21 17.14 43.92
C PHE A 50 -19.51 17.05 44.72
N THR A 51 -20.42 16.19 44.28
CA THR A 51 -21.69 15.85 44.96
C THR A 51 -22.06 14.40 44.64
N ALA A 52 -23.16 13.88 45.20
CA ALA A 52 -23.72 12.60 44.80
C ALA A 52 -24.11 12.53 43.30
N ASN A 53 -24.35 13.70 42.67
CA ASN A 53 -24.83 13.80 41.29
C ASN A 53 -23.76 14.20 40.28
N TRP A 54 -22.57 14.62 40.72
CA TRP A 54 -21.52 15.15 39.85
C TRP A 54 -20.17 14.52 40.16
N ARG A 55 -19.56 13.93 39.13
CA ARG A 55 -18.25 13.30 39.19
C ARG A 55 -17.33 13.90 38.14
N PHE A 56 -16.11 14.17 38.55
CA PHE A 56 -14.99 14.50 37.69
C PHE A 56 -14.01 13.34 37.62
N GLU A 57 -13.49 13.09 36.42
CA GLU A 57 -12.38 12.16 36.18
C GLU A 57 -11.35 12.85 35.30
N GLY A 58 -10.09 12.85 35.73
CA GLY A 58 -8.96 13.39 35.00
C GLY A 58 -7.86 12.35 34.90
N SER A 59 -7.21 12.24 33.75
CA SER A 59 -6.00 11.44 33.59
C SER A 59 -4.97 12.15 32.73
N PHE A 60 -3.70 11.98 33.09
CA PHE A 60 -2.54 12.43 32.32
C PHE A 60 -1.63 11.24 32.08
N GLY A 61 -1.25 11.03 30.82
CA GLY A 61 -0.23 10.06 30.44
C GLY A 61 0.95 10.76 29.77
N TRP A 62 2.14 10.32 30.16
CA TRP A 62 3.40 10.69 29.56
C TRP A 62 4.12 9.44 29.09
N HIS A 63 4.60 9.46 27.85
CA HIS A 63 5.32 8.34 27.26
C HIS A 63 6.56 8.84 26.52
N ARG A 64 7.61 8.01 26.55
CA ARG A 64 8.83 8.20 25.77
C ARG A 64 9.30 6.86 25.24
N ASN A 65 9.19 6.65 23.94
CA ASN A 65 9.74 5.50 23.24
C ASN A 65 10.94 5.95 22.41
N LEU A 66 12.06 5.29 22.60
CA LEU A 66 13.28 5.45 21.82
C LEU A 66 13.62 4.09 21.22
N ALA A 67 13.75 4.02 19.90
CA ALA A 67 14.10 2.79 19.20
C ALA A 67 15.24 3.06 18.22
N ASP A 68 16.30 2.28 18.30
CA ASP A 68 17.29 2.20 17.22
C ASP A 68 16.70 1.36 16.08
N ALA A 69 16.90 1.80 14.85
CA ALA A 69 16.39 1.10 13.67
C ALA A 69 17.57 0.72 12.76
N PRO A 70 17.83 -0.59 12.54
CA PRO A 70 18.91 -1.06 11.66
C PRO A 70 18.54 -0.93 10.16
N LEU A 71 17.94 0.20 9.78
CA LEU A 71 17.57 0.55 8.41
C LEU A 71 18.62 1.45 7.73
N GLN A 72 19.43 2.16 8.51
CA GLN A 72 20.66 2.82 8.07
C GLN A 72 21.75 2.41 9.05
N VAL A 73 22.83 1.88 8.52
CA VAL A 73 23.93 1.31 9.30
C VAL A 73 25.23 1.95 8.84
N ASP A 74 26.10 2.28 9.79
CA ASP A 74 27.50 2.54 9.50
C ASP A 74 28.26 1.25 9.72
N ILE A 75 28.69 0.65 8.62
CA ILE A 75 29.57 -0.51 8.60
C ILE A 75 31.02 -0.10 8.31
N GLY A 76 31.21 1.07 7.71
CA GLY A 76 32.53 1.59 7.35
C GLY A 76 33.33 2.18 8.50
N GLY A 77 32.71 2.42 9.66
CA GLY A 77 33.33 3.14 10.77
C GLY A 77 33.55 4.62 10.44
N LEU A 78 32.72 5.19 9.57
CA LEU A 78 32.86 6.58 9.10
C LEU A 78 32.41 7.61 10.13
N LEU A 79 31.53 7.22 11.06
CA LEU A 79 31.05 8.11 12.10
C LEU A 79 31.86 7.96 13.38
N ARG A 80 31.95 9.05 14.15
CA ARG A 80 32.76 9.12 15.37
C ARG A 80 32.40 8.01 16.36
N GLY A 81 33.38 7.18 16.71
CA GLY A 81 33.23 6.08 17.67
C GLY A 81 32.65 4.80 17.08
N ASN A 82 32.58 4.68 15.75
CA ASN A 82 32.22 3.46 15.06
C ASN A 82 33.48 2.77 14.53
N ILE A 83 33.39 1.46 14.28
CA ILE A 83 34.53 0.62 13.91
C ILE A 83 34.20 -0.09 12.60
N LEU A 84 35.16 -0.09 11.66
CA LEU A 84 35.03 -0.80 10.39
C LEU A 84 34.69 -2.28 10.62
N GLY A 85 33.67 -2.76 9.91
CA GLY A 85 33.18 -4.15 9.99
C GLY A 85 32.26 -4.43 11.18
N GLN A 86 32.00 -3.46 12.06
CA GLN A 86 30.99 -3.57 13.11
C GLN A 86 29.75 -2.76 12.73
N ALA A 87 28.68 -3.47 12.33
CA ALA A 87 27.42 -2.84 11.96
C ALA A 87 26.82 -2.05 13.12
N LYS A 88 26.79 -0.72 13.01
CA LYS A 88 26.14 0.15 13.99
C LYS A 88 24.96 0.87 13.38
N SER A 89 23.79 0.74 13.99
CA SER A 89 22.61 1.50 13.60
C SER A 89 22.82 2.99 13.86
N VAL A 90 22.60 3.80 12.83
CA VAL A 90 22.76 5.27 12.88
C VAL A 90 21.43 5.99 12.69
N ARG A 91 20.35 5.22 12.61
CA ARG A 91 18.98 5.70 12.53
C ARG A 91 18.25 5.39 13.82
N SER A 92 17.51 6.37 14.31
CA SER A 92 16.66 6.23 15.51
C SER A 92 15.26 6.77 15.25
N ASP A 93 14.26 6.05 15.76
CA ASP A 93 12.87 6.46 15.78
C ASP A 93 12.50 6.85 17.22
N ARG A 94 11.97 8.06 17.39
CA ARG A 94 11.61 8.64 18.69
C ARG A 94 10.13 8.96 18.72
N GLN A 95 9.43 8.53 19.76
CA GLN A 95 8.02 8.84 19.95
C GLN A 95 7.77 9.37 21.35
N PHE A 96 7.15 10.55 21.45
CA PHE A 96 6.86 11.21 22.74
C PHE A 96 5.36 11.52 22.89
N PRO A 97 4.48 10.51 22.96
CA PRO A 97 3.06 10.75 23.14
C PRO A 97 2.76 11.38 24.50
N ARG A 98 1.80 12.31 24.52
CA ARG A 98 1.22 12.84 25.76
C ARG A 98 -0.29 12.89 25.63
N ASN A 99 -1.01 12.48 26.66
CA ASN A 99 -2.46 12.50 26.68
C ASN A 99 -2.96 13.16 27.96
N ILE A 100 -3.95 14.04 27.82
CA ILE A 100 -4.75 14.55 28.92
C ILE A 100 -6.19 14.21 28.57
N VAL A 101 -6.91 13.59 29.47
CA VAL A 101 -8.35 13.36 29.34
C VAL A 101 -9.01 13.87 30.61
N ALA A 102 -10.04 14.69 30.46
CA ALA A 102 -10.87 15.15 31.56
C ALA A 102 -12.34 14.91 31.20
N ALA A 103 -13.12 14.47 32.18
CA ALA A 103 -14.55 14.24 32.05
C ALA A 103 -15.29 14.83 33.26
N LEU A 104 -16.43 15.43 33.00
CA LEU A 104 -17.40 15.87 34.00
C LEU A 104 -18.74 15.21 33.65
N THR A 105 -19.18 14.29 34.49
CA THR A 105 -20.43 13.56 34.30
C THR A 105 -21.36 13.87 35.45
N GLY A 106 -22.61 14.19 35.16
CA GLY A 106 -23.59 14.39 36.21
C GLY A 106 -25.04 14.41 35.78
N ASN A 107 -25.90 14.29 36.78
CA ASN A 107 -27.36 14.31 36.62
C ASN A 107 -27.87 15.74 36.83
N ILE A 108 -28.34 16.39 35.76
CA ILE A 108 -29.03 17.69 35.83
C ILE A 108 -30.42 17.48 36.48
N ARG A 109 -31.08 16.37 36.16
CA ARG A 109 -32.31 15.86 36.78
C ARG A 109 -32.21 14.34 36.91
N PRO A 110 -33.04 13.65 37.71
CA PRO A 110 -33.00 12.19 37.84
C PRO A 110 -33.13 11.41 36.52
N ASN A 111 -33.69 12.05 35.49
CA ASN A 111 -33.86 11.49 34.16
C ASN A 111 -33.06 12.23 33.06
N LEU A 112 -32.17 13.15 33.42
CA LEU A 112 -31.38 13.95 32.50
C LEU A 112 -29.91 13.98 32.94
N THR A 113 -29.07 13.27 32.20
CA THR A 113 -27.64 13.12 32.49
C THR A 113 -26.82 13.81 31.40
N ASN A 114 -25.78 14.54 31.81
CA ASN A 114 -24.80 15.16 30.93
C ASN A 114 -23.41 14.55 31.15
N ASP A 115 -22.65 14.40 30.07
CA ASP A 115 -21.28 13.90 30.05
C ASP A 115 -20.44 14.79 29.13
N LEU A 116 -19.68 15.70 29.76
CA LEU A 116 -18.75 16.60 29.08
C LEU A 116 -17.34 16.02 29.15
N ARG A 117 -16.65 15.97 28.02
CA ARG A 117 -15.28 15.44 27.91
C ARG A 117 -14.37 16.40 27.16
N PHE A 118 -13.15 16.52 27.67
CA PHE A 118 -12.02 17.12 27.01
C PHE A 118 -10.92 16.09 26.82
N GLY A 119 -10.32 16.09 25.64
CA GLY A 119 -9.14 15.30 25.31
C GLY A 119 -8.08 16.16 24.65
N PHE A 120 -6.85 16.05 25.13
CA PHE A 120 -5.67 16.49 24.42
C PHE A 120 -4.78 15.28 24.15
N THR A 121 -4.33 15.12 22.92
CA THR A 121 -3.33 14.12 22.57
C THR A 121 -2.26 14.77 21.70
N ARG A 122 -1.01 14.70 22.18
CA ARG A 122 0.16 15.00 21.37
C ARG A 122 0.71 13.71 20.80
N PHE A 123 0.82 13.63 19.49
CA PHE A 123 1.60 12.61 18.80
C PHE A 123 2.86 13.27 18.25
N TYR A 124 4.00 12.96 18.85
CA TYR A 124 5.31 13.37 18.37
C TYR A 124 6.05 12.13 17.90
N PHE A 125 6.41 12.08 16.63
CA PHE A 125 7.23 11.06 16.01
C PHE A 125 8.40 11.73 15.30
N TRP A 126 9.60 11.22 15.50
CA TRP A 126 10.79 11.71 14.83
C TRP A 126 11.70 10.57 14.44
N ARG A 127 11.83 10.36 13.15
CA ARG A 127 12.83 9.51 12.54
C ARG A 127 14.05 10.36 12.22
N GLN A 128 15.13 10.08 12.93
CA GLN A 128 16.41 10.73 12.72
C GLN A 128 17.34 9.76 12.01
N ALA A 129 17.74 10.10 10.79
CA ALA A 129 18.80 9.43 10.05
C ALA A 129 20.02 10.36 9.97
N ILE A 130 21.14 9.81 9.48
CA ILE A 130 22.28 10.64 9.12
C ILE A 130 22.10 11.07 7.65
N PRO A 131 22.05 12.37 7.35
CA PRO A 131 21.96 12.83 5.97
C PRO A 131 23.21 12.40 5.20
N PRO A 132 23.08 12.07 3.90
CA PRO A 132 24.24 11.77 3.06
C PRO A 132 25.33 12.83 3.18
N PHE A 133 26.57 12.39 3.32
CA PHE A 133 27.75 13.25 3.47
C PHE A 133 28.91 12.71 2.62
N PRO A 134 29.91 13.55 2.28
CA PRO A 134 31.11 13.10 1.58
C PRO A 134 31.85 12.02 2.37
N GLN A 135 31.79 10.76 1.93
CA GLN A 135 32.40 9.63 2.65
C GLN A 135 33.93 9.59 2.50
N VAL A 136 34.49 10.23 1.47
CA VAL A 136 35.93 10.26 1.19
C VAL A 136 36.44 11.69 1.30
N THR A 137 37.53 11.89 2.05
CA THR A 137 38.15 13.21 2.17
C THR A 137 38.54 13.77 0.79
N GLY A 138 38.20 15.03 0.54
CA GLY A 138 38.48 15.71 -0.74
C GLY A 138 37.34 15.65 -1.75
N THR A 139 36.25 14.92 -1.48
CA THR A 139 35.00 15.05 -2.24
C THR A 139 34.05 16.07 -1.60
N ASN A 140 33.16 16.64 -2.40
CA ASN A 140 32.18 17.67 -2.00
C ASN A 140 30.73 17.15 -1.97
N VAL A 141 30.53 15.86 -2.24
CA VAL A 141 29.24 15.18 -2.37
C VAL A 141 29.33 13.78 -1.80
N ALA A 142 28.20 13.22 -1.35
CA ALA A 142 28.09 11.81 -1.04
C ALA A 142 28.17 10.98 -2.33
N LEU A 143 28.77 9.80 -2.28
CA LEU A 143 28.98 8.90 -3.41
C LEU A 143 28.01 7.72 -3.30
N ASP A 144 27.25 7.48 -4.35
CA ASP A 144 26.38 6.31 -4.56
C ASP A 144 26.98 5.48 -5.70
N LEU A 145 27.30 4.20 -5.47
CA LEU A 145 28.05 3.37 -6.41
C LEU A 145 27.15 2.38 -7.15
N ALA A 146 27.04 2.53 -8.48
CA ALA A 146 26.26 1.63 -9.33
C ALA A 146 24.79 1.46 -8.86
N ALA A 147 24.21 2.53 -8.29
CA ALA A 147 22.91 2.54 -7.62
C ALA A 147 22.72 1.33 -6.70
N THR A 148 21.65 0.56 -6.84
CA THR A 148 21.32 -0.54 -5.93
C THR A 148 22.16 -1.82 -6.13
N LEU A 149 23.28 -1.77 -6.86
CA LEU A 149 24.15 -2.95 -7.06
C LEU A 149 25.19 -3.12 -5.95
N LEU A 150 25.56 -2.04 -5.25
CA LEU A 150 26.45 -2.03 -4.09
C LEU A 150 25.83 -1.14 -3.02
N ASP A 151 25.81 -1.58 -1.76
CA ASP A 151 25.46 -0.72 -0.64
C ASP A 151 26.70 0.09 -0.20
N GLU A 152 26.53 1.36 0.17
CA GLU A 152 27.61 2.20 0.69
C GLU A 152 28.02 1.84 2.13
N PRO A 153 29.24 2.22 2.59
CA PRO A 153 29.67 1.98 3.97
C PRO A 153 28.78 2.67 5.03
N VAL A 154 28.17 3.79 4.63
CA VAL A 154 27.00 4.39 5.27
C VAL A 154 26.03 4.67 4.15
N ASP A 155 24.87 4.03 4.21
CA ASP A 155 23.85 4.08 3.17
C ASP A 155 23.40 5.52 2.87
N VAL A 156 23.39 5.87 1.58
CA VAL A 156 22.97 7.19 1.06
C VAL A 156 21.66 7.15 0.28
N PHE A 157 21.02 5.97 0.19
CA PHE A 157 19.80 5.78 -0.55
C PHE A 157 18.64 6.54 0.08
N VAL A 158 17.91 7.27 -0.76
CA VAL A 158 16.86 8.25 -0.39
C VAL A 158 15.86 7.72 0.66
N GLN A 159 15.45 6.44 0.61
CA GLN A 159 14.49 5.88 1.59
C GLN A 159 15.10 5.42 2.92
N ARG A 160 16.39 5.12 2.93
CA ARG A 160 17.11 4.61 4.10
C ARG A 160 17.77 5.74 4.89
N SER A 161 18.32 6.75 4.21
CA SER A 161 19.02 7.92 4.78
C SER A 161 18.14 9.14 5.10
N ARG A 162 16.80 9.01 5.03
CA ARG A 162 15.87 10.13 5.29
C ARG A 162 15.56 10.37 6.76
N SER A 163 15.55 11.64 7.16
CA SER A 163 14.85 12.08 8.37
C SER A 163 13.42 12.51 8.05
N GLN A 164 12.49 12.17 8.93
CA GLN A 164 11.08 12.54 8.83
C GLN A 164 10.52 12.78 10.22
N GLY A 165 9.68 13.80 10.37
CA GLY A 165 9.14 14.18 11.67
C GLY A 165 7.68 14.62 11.59
N ASP A 166 6.90 14.20 12.58
CA ASP A 166 5.52 14.58 12.79
C ASP A 166 5.35 15.10 14.22
N ASN A 167 4.74 16.29 14.35
CA ASN A 167 4.31 16.81 15.65
C ASN A 167 2.86 17.26 15.53
N GLN A 168 1.96 16.44 16.07
CA GLN A 168 0.52 16.61 16.03
C GLN A 168 -0.01 16.90 17.41
N ASN A 169 -0.88 17.90 17.52
CA ASN A 169 -1.65 18.20 18.72
C ASN A 169 -3.14 18.11 18.35
N LEU A 170 -3.82 17.12 18.89
CA LEU A 170 -5.27 16.94 18.80
C LEU A 170 -5.92 17.49 20.06
N TYR A 171 -6.84 18.42 19.88
CA TYR A 171 -7.78 18.87 20.90
C TYR A 171 -9.15 18.32 20.53
N GLN A 172 -9.80 17.66 21.47
CA GLN A 172 -11.14 17.11 21.30
C GLN A 172 -12.03 17.58 22.45
N PHE A 173 -13.19 18.12 22.10
CA PHE A 173 -14.26 18.45 23.04
C PHE A 173 -15.47 17.64 22.63
N SER A 174 -16.11 16.96 23.58
CA SER A 174 -17.31 16.16 23.34
C SER A 174 -18.31 16.42 24.46
N ASP A 175 -19.55 16.72 24.11
CA ASP A 175 -20.64 16.87 25.07
C ASP A 175 -21.80 15.95 24.67
N ASN A 176 -22.28 15.17 25.62
CA ASN A 176 -23.37 14.21 25.42
C ASN A 176 -24.45 14.40 26.48
N LEU A 177 -25.69 14.53 26.04
CA LEU A 177 -26.87 14.67 26.89
C LEU A 177 -27.78 13.46 26.68
N THR A 178 -28.15 12.76 27.75
CA THR A 178 -29.12 11.66 27.73
C THR A 178 -30.35 12.05 28.54
N TRP A 179 -31.53 12.03 27.90
CA TRP A 179 -32.82 12.35 28.52
C TRP A 179 -33.77 11.17 28.42
N ILE A 180 -34.16 10.62 29.56
CA ILE A 180 -35.19 9.58 29.66
C ILE A 180 -36.54 10.24 29.88
N LYS A 181 -37.42 10.16 28.88
CA LYS A 181 -38.77 10.74 28.93
C LYS A 181 -39.80 9.69 28.56
N GLY A 182 -40.45 9.10 29.57
CA GLY A 182 -41.41 8.03 29.37
C GLY A 182 -40.77 6.81 28.70
N SER A 183 -41.27 6.41 27.54
CA SER A 183 -40.73 5.30 26.74
C SER A 183 -39.58 5.69 25.81
N HIS A 184 -39.14 6.94 25.84
CA HIS A 184 -38.06 7.48 25.01
C HIS A 184 -36.76 7.63 25.80
N THR A 185 -35.65 7.28 25.17
CA THR A 185 -34.30 7.62 25.62
C THR A 185 -33.66 8.47 24.53
N LEU A 186 -33.78 9.79 24.69
CA LEU A 186 -33.26 10.77 23.76
C LEU A 186 -31.78 11.02 24.08
N GLN A 187 -30.94 11.05 23.05
CA GLN A 187 -29.52 11.36 23.17
C GLN A 187 -29.15 12.44 22.17
N PHE A 188 -28.45 13.44 22.64
CA PHE A 188 -27.91 14.53 21.82
C PHE A 188 -26.44 14.68 22.11
N GLY A 189 -25.65 15.07 21.13
CA GLY A 189 -24.28 15.42 21.41
C GLY A 189 -23.59 16.14 20.28
N ALA A 190 -22.49 16.79 20.65
CA ALA A 190 -21.60 17.48 19.75
C ALA A 190 -20.16 17.09 20.05
N THR A 191 -19.33 16.98 19.02
CA THR A 191 -17.90 16.78 19.15
C THR A 191 -17.16 17.72 18.22
N ALA A 192 -16.17 18.42 18.77
CA ALA A 192 -15.23 19.26 18.04
C ALA A 192 -13.84 18.64 18.11
N ARG A 193 -13.18 18.49 16.96
CA ARG A 193 -11.78 18.07 16.87
C ARG A 193 -10.96 19.12 16.14
N ILE A 194 -9.86 19.55 16.74
CA ILE A 194 -8.91 20.49 16.14
C ILE A 194 -7.54 19.81 16.16
N ILE A 195 -6.97 19.62 14.99
CA ILE A 195 -5.65 19.02 14.80
C ILE A 195 -4.72 20.09 14.26
N ASN A 196 -3.72 20.46 15.05
CA ASN A 196 -2.57 21.23 14.57
C ASN A 196 -1.45 20.24 14.28
N HIS A 197 -0.95 20.24 13.05
CA HIS A 197 0.06 19.29 12.62
C HIS A 197 1.23 20.05 12.00
N TYR A 198 2.43 19.59 12.36
CA TYR A 198 3.68 19.95 11.74
C TYR A 198 4.31 18.69 11.15
N HIS A 199 4.69 18.75 9.87
CA HIS A 199 5.42 17.70 9.19
C HIS A 199 6.75 18.25 8.67
N MET A 200 7.81 17.46 8.76
CA MET A 200 9.05 17.71 8.04
C MET A 200 9.64 16.45 7.41
N ARG A 201 10.44 16.65 6.37
CA ARG A 201 11.18 15.58 5.70
C ARG A 201 12.32 16.11 4.85
N GLU A 202 13.29 15.24 4.59
CA GLU A 202 14.53 15.56 3.87
C GLU A 202 14.60 14.89 2.49
N ASP A 203 13.51 14.29 2.02
CA ASP A 203 13.50 13.48 0.80
C ASP A 203 12.27 13.75 -0.08
N LYS A 204 12.38 13.40 -1.37
CA LYS A 204 11.25 13.43 -2.31
C LYS A 204 10.61 12.06 -2.55
N VAL A 205 10.80 11.07 -1.66
CA VAL A 205 10.52 9.64 -1.89
C VAL A 205 11.46 9.01 -2.91
N VAL A 206 11.46 9.54 -4.13
CA VAL A 206 12.32 9.15 -5.26
C VAL A 206 12.96 10.41 -5.86
N GLY A 207 14.15 10.28 -6.43
CA GLY A 207 14.80 11.36 -7.17
C GLY A 207 15.73 12.27 -6.36
N GLY A 208 15.64 12.35 -5.02
CA GLY A 208 16.67 13.06 -4.27
C GLY A 208 16.42 13.28 -2.77
N MET A 209 17.52 13.60 -2.09
CA MET A 209 17.62 14.01 -0.69
C MET A 209 17.91 15.52 -0.61
N SER A 210 17.66 16.18 0.52
CA SER A 210 18.11 17.56 0.77
C SER A 210 19.64 17.69 0.90
N ALA A 211 20.38 16.57 0.78
CA ALA A 211 21.83 16.50 0.70
C ALA A 211 22.29 16.17 -0.73
N LEU A 212 23.52 16.57 -1.06
CA LEU A 212 24.13 16.33 -2.37
C LEU A 212 24.63 14.89 -2.51
N ILE A 213 24.17 14.20 -3.55
CA ILE A 213 24.58 12.84 -3.89
C ILE A 213 25.06 12.82 -5.35
N ALA A 214 26.23 12.24 -5.59
CA ALA A 214 26.69 11.87 -6.93
C ALA A 214 26.47 10.37 -7.14
N LEU A 215 25.62 10.06 -8.13
CA LEU A 215 25.45 8.70 -8.62
C LEU A 215 26.57 8.39 -9.60
N LEU A 216 27.39 7.40 -9.24
CA LEU A 216 28.49 6.89 -10.06
C LEU A 216 28.00 5.64 -10.79
N ASP A 217 27.42 5.83 -11.97
CA ASP A 217 26.69 4.79 -12.69
C ASP A 217 26.74 5.01 -14.21
N ALA A 218 26.23 4.03 -14.97
CA ALA A 218 25.99 4.15 -16.41
C ALA A 218 24.55 3.67 -16.72
N GLY A 219 23.60 4.23 -15.98
CA GLY A 219 22.21 3.79 -15.98
C GLY A 219 21.25 4.76 -16.66
N THR A 220 21.49 6.07 -16.57
CA THR A 220 20.47 7.08 -16.93
C THR A 220 20.97 8.10 -17.94
N PHE A 221 22.05 8.82 -17.63
CA PHE A 221 22.53 9.95 -18.44
C PHE A 221 23.86 9.66 -19.13
N PHE A 222 24.69 8.80 -18.53
CA PHE A 222 25.90 8.28 -19.13
C PHE A 222 25.66 6.88 -19.69
N THR A 223 26.08 6.65 -20.93
CA THR A 223 26.07 5.33 -21.57
C THR A 223 27.51 4.96 -21.92
N VAL A 224 27.95 3.78 -21.48
CA VAL A 224 29.26 3.24 -21.86
C VAL A 224 29.25 2.84 -23.34
N PRO A 225 30.10 3.44 -24.19
CA PRO A 225 30.25 3.05 -25.59
C PRO A 225 30.63 1.57 -25.72
N ALA A 226 30.15 0.91 -26.79
CA ALA A 226 30.37 -0.53 -26.98
C ALA A 226 31.84 -0.89 -27.16
N GLU A 227 32.63 0.03 -27.68
CA GLU A 227 34.08 -0.07 -27.85
C GLU A 227 34.88 -0.01 -26.53
N TRP A 228 34.26 0.46 -25.43
CA TRP A 228 34.91 0.54 -24.11
C TRP A 228 34.68 -0.72 -23.26
N ARG A 229 33.91 -1.68 -23.75
CA ARG A 229 33.56 -2.91 -23.04
C ARG A 229 33.94 -4.15 -23.85
N PRO A 230 34.15 -5.32 -23.21
CA PRO A 230 34.38 -6.56 -23.93
C PRO A 230 33.26 -6.86 -24.95
N PRO A 231 33.58 -7.57 -26.05
CA PRO A 231 32.59 -7.91 -27.07
C PRO A 231 31.41 -8.68 -26.45
N THR A 232 30.21 -8.51 -26.98
CA THR A 232 29.02 -9.24 -26.50
C THR A 232 29.00 -10.65 -27.08
N CYS A 233 28.70 -11.65 -26.25
CA CYS A 233 28.58 -13.03 -26.69
C CYS A 233 27.44 -13.19 -27.69
N GLY A 234 27.68 -13.99 -28.74
CA GLY A 234 26.72 -14.26 -29.80
C GLY A 234 27.14 -15.47 -30.62
N GLY A 235 26.51 -15.66 -31.79
CA GLY A 235 26.80 -16.80 -32.66
C GLY A 235 28.28 -16.90 -33.09
N ALA A 236 28.93 -15.76 -33.31
CA ALA A 236 30.32 -15.69 -33.79
C ALA A 236 31.39 -15.58 -32.69
N ILE A 237 31.02 -15.14 -31.47
CA ILE A 237 31.96 -14.95 -30.35
C ILE A 237 31.32 -15.59 -29.11
N GLN A 238 31.87 -16.71 -28.66
CA GLN A 238 31.33 -17.48 -27.52
C GLN A 238 32.26 -17.49 -26.30
N THR A 239 33.50 -17.01 -26.43
CA THR A 239 34.51 -16.96 -25.37
C THR A 239 35.08 -15.54 -25.25
N ASN A 240 35.53 -15.14 -24.05
CA ASN A 240 36.06 -13.80 -23.74
C ASN A 240 35.09 -12.66 -24.14
N CYS A 241 33.80 -12.90 -23.93
CA CYS A 241 32.73 -11.98 -24.27
C CYS A 241 31.77 -11.81 -23.08
N LEU A 242 31.04 -10.70 -23.06
CA LEU A 242 29.98 -10.44 -22.08
C LEU A 242 28.67 -11.06 -22.56
N GLN A 243 28.01 -11.84 -21.72
CA GLN A 243 26.65 -12.30 -22.03
C GLN A 243 25.73 -11.09 -22.20
N PRO A 244 24.77 -11.11 -23.16
CA PRO A 244 23.84 -10.00 -23.37
C PRO A 244 23.14 -9.52 -22.09
N ALA A 245 22.83 -10.44 -21.17
CA ALA A 245 22.20 -10.15 -19.88
C ALA A 245 23.11 -9.40 -18.89
N ASP A 246 24.43 -9.53 -19.01
CA ASP A 246 25.40 -8.97 -18.06
C ASP A 246 25.92 -7.59 -18.48
N ILE A 247 25.62 -7.15 -19.71
CA ILE A 247 26.09 -5.87 -20.27
C ILE A 247 25.75 -4.70 -19.35
N SER A 248 24.49 -4.60 -18.93
CA SER A 248 24.04 -3.49 -18.09
C SER A 248 24.78 -3.51 -16.76
N ARG A 249 24.85 -4.67 -16.09
CA ARG A 249 25.57 -4.81 -14.82
C ARG A 249 27.04 -4.43 -14.96
N TRP A 250 27.70 -4.90 -16.02
CA TRP A 250 29.11 -4.58 -16.29
C TRP A 250 29.33 -3.08 -16.51
N ASN A 251 28.51 -2.42 -17.33
CA ASN A 251 28.63 -0.98 -17.62
C ASN A 251 28.51 -0.14 -16.35
N ARG A 252 27.58 -0.52 -15.47
CA ARG A 252 27.34 0.16 -14.20
C ARG A 252 28.52 0.04 -13.24
N PHE A 253 29.08 -1.17 -13.09
CA PHE A 253 30.32 -1.36 -12.34
C PHE A 253 31.52 -0.65 -12.97
N TYR A 254 31.64 -0.66 -14.30
CA TYR A 254 32.71 0.03 -15.01
C TYR A 254 32.71 1.54 -14.71
N ALA A 255 31.55 2.20 -14.81
CA ALA A 255 31.40 3.60 -14.48
C ALA A 255 31.71 3.89 -13.00
N ALA A 256 31.17 3.08 -12.09
CA ALA A 256 31.43 3.20 -10.65
C ALA A 256 32.92 3.08 -10.31
N LEU A 257 33.63 2.08 -10.85
CA LEU A 257 35.06 1.82 -10.61
C LEU A 257 35.99 2.90 -11.17
N LEU A 258 35.56 3.59 -12.23
CA LEU A 258 36.27 4.74 -12.81
C LEU A 258 35.84 6.08 -12.18
N GLY A 259 34.86 6.06 -11.27
CA GLY A 259 34.31 7.26 -10.63
C GLY A 259 33.63 8.20 -11.62
N ILE A 260 33.07 7.67 -12.71
CA ILE A 260 32.32 8.46 -13.70
C ILE A 260 30.98 8.85 -13.09
N ILE A 261 30.67 10.15 -13.12
CA ILE A 261 29.40 10.67 -12.59
C ILE A 261 28.29 10.54 -13.66
N ASP A 262 27.23 9.81 -13.33
CA ASP A 262 25.98 9.80 -14.11
C ASP A 262 25.19 11.08 -13.85
N ASN A 263 25.00 11.43 -12.58
CA ASN A 263 24.43 12.71 -12.16
C ASN A 263 24.84 13.10 -10.75
N VAL A 264 24.78 14.41 -10.47
CA VAL A 264 24.79 14.96 -9.10
C VAL A 264 23.42 15.56 -8.83
N SER A 265 22.70 15.09 -7.80
CA SER A 265 21.34 15.54 -7.50
C SER A 265 21.15 16.00 -6.05
N ILE A 266 20.17 16.89 -5.87
CA ILE A 266 19.67 17.35 -4.57
C ILE A 266 18.20 17.75 -4.70
N MET A 267 17.39 17.46 -3.68
CA MET A 267 16.08 18.05 -3.48
C MET A 267 16.27 19.46 -2.92
N MET A 268 16.15 20.47 -3.78
CA MET A 268 16.11 21.87 -3.37
C MET A 268 14.76 22.19 -2.74
N THR A 269 14.79 22.93 -1.63
CA THR A 269 13.61 23.47 -0.95
C THR A 269 13.47 24.98 -1.15
N ARG A 270 12.24 25.46 -1.24
CA ARG A 270 11.96 26.90 -1.40
C ARG A 270 11.08 27.44 -0.28
N ASP A 271 11.17 28.75 -0.03
CA ASP A 271 10.24 29.46 0.85
C ASP A 271 8.87 29.68 0.17
N ALA A 272 7.96 30.36 0.89
CA ALA A 272 6.59 30.63 0.44
C ALA A 272 6.50 31.46 -0.86
N ASP A 273 7.58 32.16 -1.23
CA ASP A 273 7.72 33.05 -2.40
C ASP A 273 8.54 32.40 -3.54
N PHE A 274 8.79 31.09 -3.44
CA PHE A 274 9.61 30.32 -4.39
C PHE A 274 11.06 30.82 -4.46
N THR A 275 11.57 31.40 -3.38
CA THR A 275 13.00 31.69 -3.24
C THR A 275 13.73 30.45 -2.72
N PRO A 276 14.87 30.05 -3.34
CA PRO A 276 15.64 28.89 -2.88
C PRO A 276 16.18 29.08 -1.47
N LEU A 277 16.09 28.04 -0.66
CA LEU A 277 16.71 27.97 0.67
C LEU A 277 18.09 27.29 0.57
N PRO A 278 18.97 27.44 1.57
CA PRO A 278 20.27 26.75 1.58
C PRO A 278 20.12 25.24 1.44
N PHE A 279 21.09 24.59 0.76
CA PHE A 279 21.17 23.13 0.70
C PHE A 279 21.18 22.53 2.12
N GLY A 280 20.57 21.36 2.28
CA GLY A 280 20.35 20.72 3.58
C GLY A 280 19.06 21.16 4.27
N THR A 281 18.40 22.24 3.84
CA THR A 281 17.13 22.67 4.43
C THR A 281 16.04 21.61 4.17
N PRO A 282 15.33 21.11 5.20
CA PRO A 282 14.26 20.13 5.03
C PRO A 282 12.99 20.78 4.46
N LEU A 283 12.18 19.98 3.78
CA LEU A 283 10.82 20.35 3.39
C LEU A 283 9.92 20.28 4.63
N MET A 284 9.17 21.36 4.89
CA MET A 284 8.41 21.53 6.14
C MET A 284 7.08 22.22 5.88
N ASN A 285 5.99 21.67 6.43
CA ASN A 285 4.66 22.29 6.39
C ASN A 285 3.96 22.26 7.75
N LYS A 286 3.21 23.34 8.03
CA LYS A 286 2.28 23.45 9.17
C LYS A 286 0.85 23.56 8.66
N PHE A 287 -0.05 22.79 9.27
CA PHE A 287 -1.46 22.80 8.89
C PHE A 287 -2.41 22.63 10.07
N ARG A 288 -3.65 23.08 9.85
CA ARG A 288 -4.77 22.89 10.75
C ARG A 288 -5.90 22.15 10.05
N TYR A 289 -6.42 21.13 10.72
CA TYR A 289 -7.62 20.40 10.34
C TYR A 289 -8.67 20.52 11.45
N GLN A 290 -9.93 20.69 11.08
CA GLN A 290 -11.04 20.81 12.02
C GLN A 290 -12.17 19.88 11.60
N ALA A 291 -12.76 19.18 12.55
CA ALA A 291 -13.95 18.38 12.33
C ALA A 291 -14.99 18.64 13.41
N TRP A 292 -16.25 18.70 13.02
CA TRP A 292 -17.40 18.95 13.87
C TRP A 292 -18.44 17.87 13.63
N ASP A 293 -18.83 17.16 14.67
CA ASP A 293 -19.83 16.10 14.60
C ASP A 293 -21.00 16.49 15.51
N PHE A 294 -22.22 16.47 14.99
CA PHE A 294 -23.44 16.69 15.77
C PHE A 294 -24.33 15.45 15.63
N TYR A 295 -25.01 15.03 16.70
CA TYR A 295 -25.97 13.95 16.60
C TYR A 295 -27.20 14.15 17.47
N ALA A 296 -28.30 13.57 17.02
CA ALA A 296 -29.51 13.38 17.79
C ALA A 296 -30.03 11.96 17.53
N SER A 297 -30.43 11.24 18.56
CA SER A 297 -31.02 9.92 18.44
C SER A 297 -32.05 9.65 19.52
N ASP A 298 -32.95 8.74 19.23
CA ASP A 298 -33.96 8.25 20.15
C ASP A 298 -33.97 6.72 20.18
N VAL A 299 -34.06 6.15 21.37
CA VAL A 299 -34.43 4.75 21.59
C VAL A 299 -35.83 4.74 22.17
N TRP A 300 -36.80 4.45 21.32
CA TRP A 300 -38.21 4.42 21.65
C TRP A 300 -38.67 2.98 21.90
N ARG A 301 -39.09 2.71 23.13
CA ARG A 301 -39.80 1.48 23.50
C ARG A 301 -41.27 1.61 23.13
N VAL A 302 -41.59 1.39 21.85
CA VAL A 302 -42.95 1.46 21.29
C VAL A 302 -43.94 0.60 22.10
N ARG A 303 -43.50 -0.60 22.48
CA ARG A 303 -44.18 -1.53 23.40
C ARG A 303 -43.12 -2.41 24.08
N PRO A 304 -43.41 -3.16 25.16
CA PRO A 304 -42.42 -3.99 25.84
C PRO A 304 -41.66 -4.95 24.92
N SER A 305 -42.29 -5.43 23.84
CA SER A 305 -41.71 -6.35 22.87
C SER A 305 -40.99 -5.69 21.68
N LEU A 306 -41.15 -4.39 21.45
CA LEU A 306 -40.68 -3.70 20.25
C LEU A 306 -39.97 -2.40 20.62
N THR A 307 -38.70 -2.32 20.25
CA THR A 307 -37.87 -1.12 20.37
C THR A 307 -37.49 -0.63 18.98
N LEU A 308 -37.70 0.66 18.73
CA LEU A 308 -37.23 1.37 17.56
C LEU A 308 -36.09 2.30 18.00
N SER A 309 -34.98 2.30 17.29
CA SER A 309 -33.87 3.22 17.51
C SER A 309 -33.61 3.99 16.23
N TYR A 310 -33.66 5.30 16.26
CA TYR A 310 -33.39 6.13 15.09
C TYR A 310 -32.60 7.36 15.47
N GLY A 311 -31.87 7.92 14.51
CA GLY A 311 -31.09 9.12 14.74
C GLY A 311 -30.41 9.63 13.49
N LEU A 312 -29.81 10.79 13.64
CA LEU A 312 -29.07 11.51 12.63
C LEU A 312 -27.73 11.93 13.20
N ASN A 313 -26.67 11.79 12.41
CA ASN A 313 -25.39 12.42 12.65
C ASN A 313 -25.07 13.37 11.48
N TYR A 314 -24.51 14.54 11.78
CA TYR A 314 -24.05 15.48 10.78
C TYR A 314 -22.57 15.78 11.03
N GLN A 315 -21.72 15.48 10.03
CA GLN A 315 -20.27 15.54 10.15
C GLN A 315 -19.66 16.57 9.20
N ILE A 316 -19.11 17.65 9.73
CA ILE A 316 -18.41 18.66 8.94
C ILE A 316 -16.91 18.43 9.09
N GLN A 317 -16.23 18.15 7.98
CA GLN A 317 -14.77 18.07 7.96
C GLN A 317 -14.24 19.29 7.18
N VAL A 318 -13.65 20.24 7.88
CA VAL A 318 -13.00 21.40 7.27
C VAL A 318 -11.60 20.94 6.82
N PRO A 319 -11.36 20.81 5.51
CA PRO A 319 -10.09 20.29 5.01
C PRO A 319 -8.94 21.23 5.35
N THR A 320 -7.73 20.71 5.17
CA THR A 320 -6.50 21.26 5.72
C THR A 320 -6.21 22.67 5.21
N LYS A 321 -6.11 23.62 6.15
CA LYS A 321 -5.58 24.96 5.92
C LYS A 321 -4.08 24.97 6.19
N THR A 322 -3.29 25.40 5.20
CA THR A 322 -1.84 25.64 5.41
C THR A 322 -1.66 26.90 6.27
N LEU A 323 -0.75 26.83 7.25
CA LEU A 323 -0.44 27.94 8.15
C LEU A 323 0.78 28.75 7.67
N ASP A 324 1.57 28.19 6.76
CA ASP A 324 2.81 28.78 6.20
C ASP A 324 2.74 29.03 4.69
N GLY A 325 1.65 28.66 4.03
CA GLY A 325 1.43 28.88 2.59
C GLY A 325 2.25 27.96 1.68
N ARG A 326 2.93 26.94 2.23
CA ARG A 326 3.91 26.10 1.54
C ARG A 326 3.29 24.86 0.87
N ILE A 327 2.21 25.06 0.13
CA ILE A 327 1.60 24.03 -0.72
C ILE A 327 1.43 24.56 -2.13
N ALA A 328 1.97 23.83 -3.10
CA ALA A 328 1.84 24.15 -4.51
C ALA A 328 0.70 23.33 -5.12
N VAL A 329 -0.20 24.00 -5.82
CA VAL A 329 -1.31 23.36 -6.52
C VAL A 329 -1.11 23.46 -8.03
N ALA A 330 -1.50 22.41 -8.74
CA ALA A 330 -1.45 22.34 -10.19
C ALA A 330 -2.56 23.20 -10.82
N VAL A 331 -2.17 24.03 -11.78
CA VAL A 331 -3.02 24.91 -12.56
C VAL A 331 -2.74 24.75 -14.04
N ASP A 332 -3.70 25.13 -14.88
CA ASP A 332 -3.41 25.44 -16.27
C ASP A 332 -2.54 26.71 -16.32
N ALA A 333 -1.37 26.63 -16.95
CA ALA A 333 -0.36 27.69 -16.86
C ALA A 333 -0.82 29.01 -17.52
N THR A 334 -1.76 28.95 -18.46
CA THR A 334 -2.26 30.13 -19.18
C THR A 334 -3.42 30.77 -18.43
N THR A 335 -4.44 30.00 -18.10
CA THR A 335 -5.68 30.48 -17.48
C THR A 335 -5.58 30.60 -15.95
N LYS A 336 -4.56 30.00 -15.34
CA LYS A 336 -4.34 29.90 -13.88
C LYS A 336 -5.49 29.20 -13.15
N GLN A 337 -6.35 28.48 -13.87
CA GLN A 337 -7.43 27.69 -13.29
C GLN A 337 -6.89 26.39 -12.71
N LEU A 338 -7.48 25.92 -11.60
CA LEU A 338 -7.11 24.66 -10.97
C LEU A 338 -7.33 23.47 -11.91
N ILE A 339 -6.37 22.54 -11.93
CA ILE A 339 -6.55 21.27 -12.63
C ILE A 339 -7.48 20.38 -11.81
N LEU A 340 -8.64 20.05 -12.38
CA LEU A 340 -9.58 19.08 -11.81
C LEU A 340 -9.38 17.72 -12.48
N PRO A 341 -8.96 16.66 -11.77
CA PRO A 341 -8.52 15.42 -12.39
C PRO A 341 -9.60 14.72 -13.21
N LYS A 342 -10.85 14.69 -12.72
CA LYS A 342 -11.98 14.09 -13.44
C LYS A 342 -12.28 14.81 -14.76
N ALA A 343 -12.27 16.15 -14.76
CA ALA A 343 -12.51 16.95 -15.96
C ALA A 343 -11.34 16.84 -16.95
N TYR A 344 -10.10 16.84 -16.45
CA TYR A 344 -8.89 16.66 -17.27
C TYR A 344 -8.90 15.30 -17.99
N LEU A 345 -9.18 14.22 -17.26
CA LEU A 345 -9.22 12.87 -17.83
C LEU A 345 -10.35 12.72 -18.84
N GLU A 346 -11.53 13.30 -18.59
CA GLU A 346 -12.62 13.26 -19.57
C GLU A 346 -12.29 14.07 -20.83
N ALA A 347 -11.71 15.28 -20.69
CA ALA A 347 -11.26 16.06 -21.84
C ALA A 347 -10.21 15.31 -22.67
N LYS A 348 -9.24 14.68 -22.00
CA LYS A 348 -8.21 13.84 -22.63
C LYS A 348 -8.82 12.61 -23.33
N ARG A 349 -9.79 11.96 -22.70
CA ARG A 349 -10.52 10.82 -23.27
C ARG A 349 -11.27 11.22 -24.54
N GLN A 350 -12.01 12.33 -24.50
CA GLN A 350 -12.76 12.84 -25.65
C GLN A 350 -11.84 13.25 -26.80
N ALA A 351 -10.69 13.86 -26.51
CA ALA A 351 -9.69 14.17 -27.53
C ALA A 351 -9.12 12.90 -28.19
N ALA A 352 -8.71 11.90 -27.38
CA ALA A 352 -8.17 10.64 -27.88
C ALA A 352 -9.16 9.86 -28.77
N LEU A 353 -10.46 9.87 -28.42
CA LEU A 353 -11.51 9.23 -29.24
C LEU A 353 -11.68 9.88 -30.62
N ARG A 354 -11.30 11.15 -30.77
CA ARG A 354 -11.26 11.87 -32.06
C ARG A 354 -9.87 11.86 -32.71
N GLY A 355 -8.89 11.15 -32.14
CA GLY A 355 -7.51 11.15 -32.62
C GLY A 355 -6.75 12.45 -32.37
N ALA A 356 -7.21 13.29 -31.44
CA ALA A 356 -6.57 14.53 -31.05
C ALA A 356 -5.75 14.37 -29.75
N ILE A 357 -4.73 15.21 -29.59
CA ILE A 357 -3.89 15.29 -28.40
C ILE A 357 -4.43 16.36 -27.45
N PHE A 358 -4.52 16.04 -26.16
CA PHE A 358 -4.88 16.98 -25.10
C PHE A 358 -3.81 16.97 -24.00
N ASN A 359 -2.93 17.97 -24.04
CA ASN A 359 -1.85 18.17 -23.07
C ASN A 359 -1.68 19.67 -22.79
N PRO A 360 -2.60 20.32 -22.07
CA PRO A 360 -2.40 21.71 -21.68
C PRO A 360 -1.13 21.83 -20.82
N THR A 361 -0.49 23.01 -20.88
CA THR A 361 0.69 23.30 -20.08
C THR A 361 0.32 23.36 -18.61
N ILE A 362 0.88 22.46 -17.82
CA ILE A 362 0.67 22.39 -16.38
C ILE A 362 1.65 23.32 -15.68
N GLY A 363 1.13 24.19 -14.83
CA GLY A 363 1.89 25.06 -13.95
C GLY A 363 1.64 24.74 -12.48
N TYR A 364 2.55 25.16 -11.60
CA TYR A 364 2.41 25.00 -10.15
C TYR A 364 2.46 26.36 -9.46
N MET A 365 1.44 26.66 -8.66
CA MET A 365 1.34 27.94 -7.94
C MET A 365 1.22 27.73 -6.42
N PRO A 366 1.85 28.58 -5.60
CA PRO A 366 1.55 28.65 -4.17
C PRO A 366 0.05 28.87 -3.96
N ILE A 367 -0.58 28.07 -3.12
CA ILE A 367 -2.04 28.12 -2.93
C ILE A 367 -2.55 29.50 -2.52
N ARG A 368 -1.75 30.24 -1.74
CA ARG A 368 -2.05 31.62 -1.30
C ARG A 368 -2.19 32.61 -2.45
N MET A 369 -1.48 32.41 -3.57
CA MET A 369 -1.54 33.29 -4.74
C MET A 369 -2.82 33.12 -5.56
N LEU A 370 -3.61 32.07 -5.27
CA LEU A 370 -4.91 31.81 -5.89
C LEU A 370 -6.07 32.31 -5.02
N GLY A 371 -5.80 33.05 -3.94
CA GLY A 371 -6.84 33.44 -2.97
C GLY A 371 -7.45 32.26 -2.22
N ARG A 372 -6.74 31.12 -2.17
CA ARG A 372 -7.19 29.88 -1.54
C ARG A 372 -6.35 29.57 -0.30
N GLU A 373 -7.03 29.15 0.75
CA GLU A 373 -6.38 28.73 2.00
C GLU A 373 -6.37 27.21 2.20
N LYS A 374 -7.26 26.49 1.49
CA LYS A 374 -7.52 25.05 1.65
C LYS A 374 -7.23 24.29 0.37
N THR A 375 -6.57 23.15 0.51
CA THR A 375 -6.24 22.24 -0.61
C THR A 375 -7.48 21.57 -1.20
N VAL A 376 -8.47 21.29 -0.37
CA VAL A 376 -9.75 20.66 -0.73
C VAL A 376 -10.90 21.52 -0.23
N ASP A 377 -11.99 21.58 -0.97
CA ASP A 377 -13.22 22.28 -0.58
C ASP A 377 -13.96 21.52 0.54
N THR A 378 -14.60 22.24 1.45
CA THR A 378 -15.41 21.63 2.52
C THR A 378 -16.66 20.99 1.92
N ASP A 379 -16.87 19.70 2.19
CA ASP A 379 -18.13 19.01 1.89
C ASP A 379 -19.12 19.17 3.05
N TRP A 380 -20.30 19.68 2.74
CA TRP A 380 -21.38 19.98 3.69
C TRP A 380 -22.50 18.93 3.64
N ASN A 381 -22.38 17.88 2.83
CA ASN A 381 -23.47 16.93 2.57
C ASN A 381 -23.43 15.66 3.44
N ASN A 382 -22.60 15.64 4.49
CA ASN A 382 -22.31 14.43 5.28
C ASN A 382 -23.36 14.19 6.38
N ILE A 383 -24.60 13.92 5.98
CA ILE A 383 -25.71 13.59 6.88
C ILE A 383 -25.87 12.07 6.94
N GLY A 384 -25.56 11.48 8.10
CA GLY A 384 -25.56 10.04 8.36
C GLY A 384 -26.77 9.58 9.17
N PRO A 385 -27.88 9.18 8.54
CA PRO A 385 -29.01 8.57 9.23
C PRO A 385 -28.68 7.18 9.77
N ARG A 386 -29.30 6.83 10.89
CA ARG A 386 -29.29 5.49 11.49
C ARG A 386 -30.70 5.11 11.90
N VAL A 387 -31.10 3.88 11.59
CA VAL A 387 -32.38 3.31 12.01
C VAL A 387 -32.18 1.84 12.33
N ALA A 388 -32.75 1.37 13.43
CA ALA A 388 -32.71 -0.02 13.85
C ALA A 388 -33.99 -0.40 14.58
N ILE A 389 -34.37 -1.65 14.46
CA ILE A 389 -35.55 -2.25 15.08
C ILE A 389 -35.12 -3.50 15.84
N ALA A 390 -35.64 -3.68 17.06
CA ALA A 390 -35.49 -4.89 17.84
C ALA A 390 -36.86 -5.35 18.30
N TRP A 391 -37.23 -6.58 17.94
CA TRP A 391 -38.55 -7.14 18.22
C TRP A 391 -38.44 -8.56 18.78
N HIS A 392 -39.02 -8.79 19.96
CA HIS A 392 -39.11 -10.12 20.55
C HIS A 392 -40.59 -10.51 20.70
N PRO A 393 -41.16 -11.24 19.74
CA PRO A 393 -42.57 -11.58 19.77
C PRO A 393 -42.95 -12.48 20.96
N HIS A 394 -44.24 -12.43 21.30
CA HIS A 394 -44.86 -13.28 22.30
C HIS A 394 -45.94 -14.13 21.63
N PHE A 395 -45.58 -15.35 21.20
CA PHE A 395 -46.52 -16.31 20.62
C PHE A 395 -46.66 -17.52 21.56
N GLU A 396 -47.85 -17.72 22.14
CA GLU A 396 -48.10 -18.77 23.14
C GLU A 396 -48.55 -20.12 22.53
N GLY A 397 -49.15 -20.11 21.34
CA GLY A 397 -49.73 -21.31 20.71
C GLY A 397 -49.62 -21.35 19.18
N GLY A 398 -50.07 -22.46 18.58
CA GLY A 398 -50.05 -22.68 17.13
C GLY A 398 -48.66 -22.85 16.52
N LEU A 399 -48.59 -22.78 15.18
CA LEU A 399 -47.34 -22.93 14.42
C LEU A 399 -46.30 -21.86 14.81
N LEU A 400 -46.73 -20.61 14.99
CA LEU A 400 -45.86 -19.49 15.39
C LEU A 400 -45.34 -19.65 16.82
N GLY A 401 -46.14 -20.19 17.74
CA GLY A 401 -45.67 -20.54 19.09
C GLY A 401 -44.57 -21.62 19.06
N ARG A 402 -44.68 -22.63 18.19
CA ARG A 402 -43.63 -23.64 17.99
C ARG A 402 -42.38 -23.09 17.31
N LEU A 403 -42.55 -22.22 16.31
CA LEU A 403 -41.46 -21.66 15.51
C LEU A 403 -40.72 -20.48 16.16
N PHE A 404 -41.35 -19.73 17.08
CA PHE A 404 -40.74 -18.53 17.65
C PHE A 404 -40.84 -18.46 19.18
N GLY A 405 -41.84 -19.11 19.77
CA GLY A 405 -42.05 -19.16 21.22
C GLY A 405 -42.42 -17.82 21.85
N ALA A 406 -42.80 -17.88 23.12
CA ALA A 406 -43.06 -16.70 23.93
C ALA A 406 -41.73 -16.05 24.38
N ARG A 407 -41.31 -14.97 23.72
CA ARG A 407 -40.09 -14.20 24.01
C ARG A 407 -38.77 -14.98 23.90
N LYS A 408 -38.79 -16.14 23.24
CA LYS A 408 -37.59 -16.97 23.00
C LYS A 408 -36.85 -16.60 21.73
N THR A 409 -37.44 -15.77 20.87
CA THR A 409 -36.85 -15.31 19.62
C THR A 409 -36.74 -13.79 19.62
N VAL A 410 -35.63 -13.24 19.16
CA VAL A 410 -35.41 -11.81 18.94
C VAL A 410 -34.99 -11.57 17.50
N PHE A 411 -35.72 -10.70 16.82
CA PHE A 411 -35.37 -10.14 15.52
C PHE A 411 -34.68 -8.80 15.74
N ARG A 412 -33.55 -8.57 15.08
CA ARG A 412 -32.91 -7.25 15.04
C ARG A 412 -32.56 -6.91 13.60
N GLY A 413 -32.79 -5.69 13.19
CA GLY A 413 -32.34 -5.21 11.89
C GLY A 413 -32.04 -3.72 11.94
N GLY A 414 -31.12 -3.26 11.10
CA GLY A 414 -30.79 -1.85 11.06
C GLY A 414 -30.03 -1.44 9.81
N TYR A 415 -30.11 -0.14 9.55
CA TYR A 415 -29.39 0.57 8.50
C TYR A 415 -28.64 1.77 9.10
N SER A 416 -27.44 2.03 8.61
CA SER A 416 -26.70 3.25 8.91
C SER A 416 -25.91 3.73 7.69
N LEU A 417 -25.89 5.05 7.49
CA LEU A 417 -24.93 5.71 6.61
C LEU A 417 -23.86 6.38 7.47
N THR A 418 -22.59 6.07 7.20
CA THR A 418 -21.43 6.62 7.93
C THR A 418 -20.45 7.22 6.94
N PHE A 419 -19.77 8.30 7.33
CA PHE A 419 -18.76 8.95 6.50
C PHE A 419 -17.35 8.66 7.03
N ASP A 420 -16.41 8.51 6.11
CA ASP A 420 -15.00 8.29 6.40
C ASP A 420 -14.33 9.61 6.81
N ARG A 421 -13.21 9.50 7.52
CA ARG A 421 -12.36 10.64 7.85
C ARG A 421 -11.37 10.93 6.72
N LEU A 422 -11.12 12.20 6.46
CA LEU A 422 -10.05 12.60 5.55
C LEU A 422 -8.66 12.29 6.12
N ASN A 423 -7.79 11.68 5.33
CA ASN A 423 -6.45 11.28 5.73
C ASN A 423 -5.44 12.43 5.56
N LEU A 424 -4.83 12.87 6.66
CA LEU A 424 -3.87 13.98 6.65
C LEU A 424 -2.54 13.65 5.96
N VAL A 425 -2.12 12.38 5.93
CA VAL A 425 -0.93 11.97 5.17
C VAL A 425 -1.17 12.23 3.68
N GLN A 426 -2.36 11.87 3.18
CA GLN A 426 -2.69 12.01 1.76
C GLN A 426 -3.07 13.43 1.34
N LEU A 427 -3.62 14.22 2.25
CA LEU A 427 -4.02 15.60 1.95
C LEU A 427 -2.93 16.63 2.24
N VAL A 428 -1.89 16.27 3.00
CA VAL A 428 -0.82 17.22 3.36
C VAL A 428 0.59 16.67 3.21
N SER A 429 0.91 15.53 3.83
CA SER A 429 2.28 15.00 3.81
C SER A 429 2.74 14.55 2.42
N ILE A 430 1.82 14.09 1.58
CA ILE A 430 2.10 13.71 0.20
C ILE A 430 2.06 14.93 -0.75
N PRO A 431 1.02 15.80 -0.74
CA PRO A 431 0.96 16.96 -1.65
C PRO A 431 2.05 18.01 -1.44
N MET A 432 2.75 18.06 -0.29
CA MET A 432 3.91 18.94 -0.14
C MET A 432 5.06 18.61 -1.11
N LEU A 433 5.09 17.38 -1.65
CA LEU A 433 6.06 16.92 -2.63
C LEU A 433 5.78 17.39 -4.05
N ALA A 434 4.72 18.18 -4.25
CA ALA A 434 4.45 18.83 -5.51
C ALA A 434 5.65 19.65 -6.00
N ALA A 435 5.79 19.76 -7.32
CA ALA A 435 6.74 20.69 -7.93
C ALA A 435 6.55 22.11 -7.36
N GLY A 436 7.64 22.81 -7.05
CA GLY A 436 7.64 24.14 -6.45
C GLY A 436 8.47 24.19 -5.19
N PHE A 437 7.88 23.76 -4.07
CA PHE A 437 8.51 23.85 -2.74
C PHE A 437 9.58 22.79 -2.49
N GLY A 438 9.42 21.59 -3.04
CA GLY A 438 10.44 20.54 -3.02
C GLY A 438 10.67 20.03 -4.45
N GLN A 439 11.83 20.36 -5.04
CA GLN A 439 12.15 19.97 -6.41
C GLN A 439 13.54 19.37 -6.49
N THR A 440 13.66 18.21 -7.11
CA THR A 440 14.97 17.64 -7.43
C THR A 440 15.59 18.44 -8.56
N ILE A 441 16.79 18.95 -8.33
CA ILE A 441 17.65 19.55 -9.36
C ILE A 441 18.90 18.68 -9.50
N SER A 442 19.44 18.60 -10.72
CA SER A 442 20.58 17.74 -11.00
C SER A 442 21.49 18.28 -12.10
N VAL A 443 22.79 18.03 -11.97
CA VAL A 443 23.73 18.08 -13.10
C VAL A 443 23.78 16.68 -13.70
N GLN A 444 23.35 16.55 -14.95
CA GLN A 444 23.22 15.26 -15.66
C GLN A 444 24.40 15.05 -16.60
N GLY A 445 25.00 13.85 -16.58
CA GLY A 445 26.10 13.43 -17.44
C GLY A 445 27.23 14.46 -17.58
N PRO A 446 27.78 15.02 -16.47
CA PRO A 446 28.79 16.05 -16.56
C PRO A 446 30.01 15.60 -17.37
N LYS A 447 30.60 16.54 -18.11
CA LYS A 447 31.81 16.32 -18.89
C LYS A 447 32.97 17.14 -18.34
N ASN A 448 34.19 16.65 -18.48
CA ASN A 448 35.40 17.41 -18.18
C ASN A 448 35.69 18.45 -19.29
N ALA A 449 36.76 19.23 -19.12
CA ALA A 449 37.16 20.27 -20.08
C ALA A 449 37.51 19.72 -21.48
N ARG A 450 37.78 18.41 -21.61
CA ARG A 450 38.04 17.73 -22.89
C ARG A 450 36.79 17.14 -23.54
N GLY A 451 35.62 17.29 -22.92
CA GLY A 451 34.36 16.71 -23.40
C GLY A 451 34.18 15.22 -23.07
N GLU A 452 35.08 14.65 -22.26
CA GLU A 452 35.01 13.26 -21.78
C GLU A 452 34.09 13.16 -20.55
N PRO A 453 33.54 11.99 -20.22
CA PRO A 453 32.76 11.80 -18.99
C PRO A 453 33.55 12.23 -17.74
N PHE A 454 32.94 13.05 -16.89
CA PHE A 454 33.60 13.60 -15.70
C PHE A 454 33.86 12.51 -14.66
N ARG A 455 35.10 12.39 -14.19
CA ARG A 455 35.51 11.45 -13.14
C ARG A 455 35.85 12.17 -11.85
N ILE A 456 35.14 11.83 -10.77
CA ILE A 456 35.34 12.45 -9.47
C ILE A 456 36.76 12.24 -8.94
N GLY A 457 37.37 13.31 -8.42
CA GLY A 457 38.73 13.33 -7.88
C GLY A 457 39.87 13.27 -8.91
N VAL A 458 39.58 12.89 -10.16
CA VAL A 458 40.54 12.96 -11.28
C VAL A 458 40.37 14.27 -12.04
N ASP A 459 39.13 14.62 -12.38
CA ASP A 459 38.80 15.85 -13.10
C ASP A 459 38.42 17.01 -12.14
N GLY A 460 38.42 16.76 -10.82
CA GLY A 460 38.14 17.75 -9.77
C GLY A 460 36.98 17.37 -8.83
N PRO A 461 36.49 18.32 -8.01
CA PRO A 461 35.28 18.14 -7.21
C PRO A 461 34.05 18.04 -8.12
N ALA A 462 32.99 17.37 -7.64
CA ALA A 462 31.79 17.15 -8.42
C ALA A 462 31.11 18.49 -8.80
N PRO A 463 30.66 18.65 -10.05
CA PRO A 463 29.88 19.83 -10.44
C PRO A 463 28.54 19.84 -9.72
N LEU A 464 28.21 20.98 -9.11
CA LEU A 464 27.00 21.12 -8.29
C LEU A 464 25.85 21.76 -9.09
N PRO A 465 24.60 21.32 -8.86
CA PRO A 465 23.45 21.96 -9.48
C PRO A 465 23.26 23.38 -8.93
N ARG A 466 22.74 24.29 -9.77
CA ARG A 466 22.45 25.68 -9.40
C ARG A 466 21.02 25.84 -8.90
N ALA A 467 20.88 26.55 -7.79
CA ALA A 467 19.60 26.88 -7.20
C ALA A 467 19.08 28.22 -7.72
N GLU A 468 17.98 28.20 -8.48
CA GLU A 468 17.39 29.41 -9.05
C GLU A 468 16.01 29.70 -8.48
N ARG A 469 15.73 31.00 -8.32
CA ARG A 469 14.38 31.49 -8.01
C ARG A 469 13.47 31.19 -9.18
N VAL A 470 12.26 30.70 -8.88
CA VAL A 470 11.26 30.39 -9.90
C VAL A 470 10.05 31.28 -9.73
N THR A 471 9.43 31.69 -10.84
CA THR A 471 8.23 32.54 -10.86
C THR A 471 6.98 31.67 -10.94
N PRO A 472 5.94 31.93 -10.12
CA PRO A 472 4.64 31.27 -10.27
C PRO A 472 3.89 31.73 -11.53
N PRO A 473 3.26 30.81 -12.31
CA PRO A 473 3.30 29.37 -12.15
C PRO A 473 4.66 28.78 -12.54
N LEU A 474 5.22 27.91 -11.68
CA LEU A 474 6.38 27.09 -12.04
C LEU A 474 5.94 26.09 -13.12
N ILE A 475 6.57 26.14 -14.28
CA ILE A 475 6.35 25.21 -15.39
C ILE A 475 7.55 24.26 -15.43
N PRO A 476 7.40 22.96 -15.10
CA PRO A 476 8.49 22.00 -15.26
C PRO A 476 8.94 21.93 -16.71
N ALA A 477 10.25 21.87 -16.93
CA ALA A 477 10.84 21.78 -18.25
C ALA A 477 10.60 20.39 -18.86
N VAL A 478 10.50 20.35 -20.19
CA VAL A 478 10.32 19.12 -20.95
C VAL A 478 11.67 18.63 -21.50
N PRO A 479 11.93 17.31 -21.56
CA PRO A 479 11.12 16.24 -20.99
C PRO A 479 11.43 15.99 -19.50
N PHE A 480 10.38 15.83 -18.70
CA PHE A 480 10.40 15.26 -17.35
C PHE A 480 11.42 15.86 -16.39
N SER A 481 11.58 17.19 -16.36
CA SER A 481 12.36 17.85 -15.30
C SER A 481 11.75 17.63 -13.90
N GLU A 482 10.55 17.06 -13.84
CA GLU A 482 9.90 16.55 -12.66
C GLU A 482 9.47 15.10 -12.91
N LEU A 483 9.99 14.15 -12.12
CA LEU A 483 9.63 12.73 -12.28
C LEU A 483 8.19 12.46 -11.83
N PHE A 484 7.76 13.05 -10.73
CA PHE A 484 6.39 12.90 -10.25
C PHE A 484 6.01 14.10 -9.40
N SER A 485 4.73 14.43 -9.41
CA SER A 485 4.17 15.50 -8.62
C SER A 485 2.85 15.04 -8.00
N PHE A 486 2.74 15.19 -6.69
CA PHE A 486 1.58 14.75 -5.93
C PHE A 486 0.62 15.90 -5.70
N GLN A 487 -0.65 15.69 -6.01
CA GLN A 487 -1.72 16.66 -5.87
C GLN A 487 -2.92 16.06 -5.15
N ALA A 488 -3.75 16.90 -4.53
CA ALA A 488 -5.07 16.53 -4.06
C ALA A 488 -6.12 17.15 -4.99
N ASP A 489 -7.15 16.40 -5.33
CA ASP A 489 -8.32 16.89 -6.03
C ASP A 489 -9.02 17.96 -5.18
N PRO A 490 -9.11 19.21 -5.65
CA PRO A 490 -9.78 20.27 -4.90
C PRO A 490 -11.26 19.98 -4.57
N LYS A 491 -11.88 19.05 -5.32
CA LYS A 491 -13.27 18.63 -5.16
C LYS A 491 -13.42 17.25 -4.53
N LEU A 492 -12.36 16.70 -3.91
CA LEU A 492 -12.39 15.42 -3.21
C LEU A 492 -13.46 15.41 -2.13
N ARG A 493 -14.28 14.35 -2.11
CA ARG A 493 -15.31 14.12 -1.08
C ARG A 493 -14.93 12.99 -0.13
N PRO A 494 -15.30 13.06 1.16
CA PRO A 494 -15.15 11.93 2.07
C PRO A 494 -15.86 10.68 1.55
N GLY A 495 -15.27 9.51 1.78
CA GLY A 495 -15.94 8.25 1.50
C GLY A 495 -17.17 8.06 2.37
N MET A 496 -18.12 7.27 1.89
CA MET A 496 -19.34 6.93 2.64
C MET A 496 -19.56 5.42 2.64
N MET A 497 -20.12 4.89 3.72
CA MET A 497 -20.42 3.48 3.90
C MET A 497 -21.87 3.31 4.33
N HIS A 498 -22.65 2.65 3.47
CA HIS A 498 -23.94 2.09 3.82
C HIS A 498 -23.71 0.77 4.54
N SER A 499 -24.30 0.58 5.72
CA SER A 499 -24.29 -0.68 6.44
C SER A 499 -25.71 -1.13 6.71
N VAL A 500 -25.99 -2.40 6.43
CA VAL A 500 -27.24 -3.09 6.77
C VAL A 500 -26.87 -4.32 7.58
N ASN A 501 -27.63 -4.58 8.64
CA ASN A 501 -27.58 -5.83 9.36
C ASN A 501 -28.99 -6.35 9.64
N PHE A 502 -29.10 -7.67 9.73
CA PHE A 502 -30.30 -8.36 10.17
C PHE A 502 -29.90 -9.62 10.92
N THR A 503 -30.51 -9.89 12.06
CA THR A 503 -30.26 -11.08 12.88
C THR A 503 -31.56 -11.66 13.43
N ILE A 504 -31.58 -12.98 13.56
CA ILE A 504 -32.60 -13.74 14.26
C ILE A 504 -31.88 -14.57 15.30
N GLN A 505 -32.15 -14.29 16.58
CA GLN A 505 -31.59 -15.01 17.70
C GLN A 505 -32.68 -15.82 18.38
N ARG A 506 -32.43 -17.10 18.67
CA ARG A 506 -33.38 -17.98 19.32
C ARG A 506 -32.74 -18.76 20.46
N GLU A 507 -33.41 -18.74 21.61
CA GLU A 507 -33.13 -19.67 22.70
C GLU A 507 -33.68 -21.05 22.37
N LEU A 508 -32.81 -22.06 22.50
CA LEU A 508 -33.10 -23.46 22.26
C LEU A 508 -32.92 -24.25 23.58
N PRO A 509 -33.54 -25.44 23.70
CA PRO A 509 -33.40 -26.27 24.90
C PRO A 509 -31.93 -26.59 25.26
N GLY A 510 -31.68 -26.90 26.54
CA GLY A 510 -30.35 -27.33 27.00
C GLY A 510 -29.33 -26.19 27.14
N ASN A 511 -29.80 -24.99 27.50
CA ASN A 511 -29.00 -23.78 27.64
C ASN A 511 -28.23 -23.41 26.36
N THR A 512 -28.89 -23.57 25.21
CA THR A 512 -28.30 -23.30 23.90
C THR A 512 -28.96 -22.09 23.22
N LEU A 513 -28.19 -21.42 22.38
CA LEU A 513 -28.61 -20.24 21.66
C LEU A 513 -28.11 -20.33 20.22
N LEU A 514 -29.02 -20.14 19.27
CA LEU A 514 -28.72 -20.05 17.85
C LEU A 514 -28.98 -18.62 17.37
N GLU A 515 -28.04 -18.04 16.66
CA GLU A 515 -28.21 -16.76 15.98
C GLU A 515 -27.81 -16.89 14.52
N LEU A 516 -28.70 -16.44 13.63
CA LEU A 516 -28.46 -16.33 12.21
C LEU A 516 -28.44 -14.86 11.84
N GLY A 517 -27.47 -14.43 11.04
CA GLY A 517 -27.27 -13.03 10.70
C GLY A 517 -26.89 -12.81 9.24
N TYR A 518 -27.25 -11.64 8.73
CA TYR A 518 -26.77 -11.10 7.47
C TYR A 518 -26.18 -9.71 7.71
N VAL A 519 -25.04 -9.43 7.10
CA VAL A 519 -24.40 -8.11 7.08
C VAL A 519 -24.11 -7.73 5.63
N GLY A 520 -24.56 -6.54 5.23
CA GLY A 520 -24.23 -5.91 3.95
C GLY A 520 -23.53 -4.58 4.19
N ARG A 521 -22.42 -4.33 3.50
CA ARG A 521 -21.74 -3.03 3.50
C ARG A 521 -21.44 -2.60 2.07
N TRP A 522 -21.71 -1.34 1.76
CA TRP A 522 -21.42 -0.74 0.46
C TRP A 522 -20.68 0.58 0.68
N GLY A 523 -19.36 0.57 0.41
CA GLY A 523 -18.50 1.74 0.38
C GLY A 523 -18.58 2.46 -0.97
N ARG A 524 -18.78 3.77 -0.93
CA ARG A 524 -18.86 4.67 -2.09
C ARG A 524 -17.94 5.87 -1.89
N ASN A 525 -17.47 6.44 -2.99
CA ASN A 525 -16.57 7.59 -2.99
C ASN A 525 -15.33 7.36 -2.11
N LEU A 526 -14.88 6.10 -1.98
CA LEU A 526 -13.69 5.81 -1.18
C LEU A 526 -12.49 6.51 -1.82
N PRO A 527 -11.56 7.05 -1.02
CA PRO A 527 -10.45 7.80 -1.57
C PRO A 527 -9.52 6.90 -2.38
N GLN A 528 -9.20 7.33 -3.60
CA GLN A 528 -8.44 6.63 -4.63
C GLN A 528 -7.47 7.59 -5.32
N SER A 529 -6.60 7.09 -6.18
CA SER A 529 -5.63 7.94 -6.87
C SER A 529 -5.63 7.69 -8.38
N VAL A 530 -5.39 8.75 -9.14
CA VAL A 530 -5.31 8.74 -10.60
C VAL A 530 -4.01 9.37 -11.06
N ASN A 531 -3.53 8.96 -12.23
CA ASN A 531 -2.44 9.61 -12.96
C ASN A 531 -3.01 10.28 -14.21
N LEU A 532 -2.86 11.60 -14.30
CA LEU A 532 -3.32 12.36 -15.46
C LEU A 532 -2.49 12.07 -16.73
N ASN A 533 -1.30 11.48 -16.56
CA ASN A 533 -0.47 10.93 -17.62
C ASN A 533 -0.75 9.45 -17.94
N SER A 534 -1.90 8.92 -17.50
CA SER A 534 -2.33 7.60 -17.93
C SER A 534 -2.47 7.54 -19.47
N VAL A 535 -2.04 6.42 -20.05
CA VAL A 535 -2.01 6.16 -21.49
C VAL A 535 -3.44 6.06 -22.04
N PRO A 536 -3.82 6.90 -23.02
CA PRO A 536 -5.12 6.78 -23.68
C PRO A 536 -5.08 5.65 -24.72
N TYR A 537 -5.00 4.40 -24.27
CA TYR A 537 -4.83 3.23 -25.16
C TYR A 537 -5.96 3.05 -26.19
N PHE A 538 -7.09 3.70 -25.98
CA PHE A 538 -8.25 3.74 -26.89
C PHE A 538 -8.16 4.88 -27.93
N MET A 539 -7.01 5.57 -28.04
CA MET A 539 -6.82 6.65 -29.01
C MET A 539 -7.03 6.17 -30.44
N LYS A 540 -7.87 6.87 -31.19
CA LYS A 540 -8.28 6.52 -32.55
C LYS A 540 -7.35 7.19 -33.57
N ASP A 541 -6.90 6.45 -34.57
CA ASP A 541 -6.32 7.05 -35.78
C ASP A 541 -7.47 7.59 -36.65
N PRO A 542 -7.54 8.91 -36.92
CA PRO A 542 -8.63 9.49 -37.68
C PRO A 542 -8.66 9.05 -39.16
N VAL A 543 -7.53 8.55 -39.70
CA VAL A 543 -7.44 8.12 -41.09
C VAL A 543 -7.96 6.70 -41.27
N SER A 544 -7.40 5.72 -40.55
CA SER A 544 -7.81 4.32 -40.67
C SER A 544 -9.01 3.92 -39.81
N GLY A 545 -9.32 4.71 -38.78
CA GLY A 545 -10.30 4.36 -37.75
C GLY A 545 -9.82 3.32 -36.72
N GLN A 546 -8.62 2.75 -36.89
CA GLN A 546 -8.02 1.81 -35.95
C GLN A 546 -7.68 2.53 -34.63
N THR A 547 -7.91 1.88 -33.49
CA THR A 547 -7.42 2.38 -32.19
C THR A 547 -6.03 1.84 -31.87
N PHE A 548 -5.27 2.54 -31.02
CA PHE A 548 -3.99 2.04 -30.54
C PHE A 548 -4.13 0.64 -29.93
N ALA A 549 -5.15 0.40 -29.09
CA ALA A 549 -5.37 -0.89 -28.45
C ALA A 549 -5.50 -2.03 -29.46
N GLN A 550 -6.19 -1.80 -30.58
CA GLN A 550 -6.31 -2.78 -31.66
C GLN A 550 -4.96 -3.03 -32.34
N ALA A 551 -4.22 -1.97 -32.68
CA ALA A 551 -2.89 -2.09 -33.27
C ALA A 551 -1.90 -2.83 -32.35
N TYR A 552 -1.91 -2.47 -31.06
CA TYR A 552 -1.07 -3.06 -30.04
C TYR A 552 -1.38 -4.53 -29.82
N ASP A 553 -2.66 -4.90 -29.67
CA ASP A 553 -3.06 -6.29 -29.46
C ASP A 553 -2.69 -7.17 -30.66
N LEU A 554 -2.89 -6.68 -31.90
CA LEU A 554 -2.51 -7.39 -33.12
C LEU A 554 -0.99 -7.61 -33.21
N LEU A 555 -0.20 -6.57 -32.92
CA LEU A 555 1.26 -6.68 -32.91
C LEU A 555 1.75 -7.60 -31.79
N ALA A 556 1.24 -7.43 -30.57
CA ALA A 556 1.61 -8.24 -29.42
C ALA A 556 1.26 -9.72 -29.62
N ALA A 557 0.13 -10.02 -30.27
CA ALA A 557 -0.24 -11.38 -30.64
C ALA A 557 0.78 -12.02 -31.59
N GLN A 558 1.22 -11.31 -32.63
CA GLN A 558 2.24 -11.80 -33.58
C GLN A 558 3.58 -12.06 -32.88
N LEU A 559 4.04 -11.12 -32.04
CA LEU A 559 5.31 -11.28 -31.31
C LEU A 559 5.26 -12.42 -30.30
N ARG A 560 4.14 -12.57 -29.57
CA ARG A 560 3.93 -13.70 -28.65
C ARG A 560 3.84 -15.04 -29.37
N ALA A 561 3.39 -15.06 -30.62
CA ALA A 561 3.39 -16.24 -31.48
C ALA A 561 4.77 -16.54 -32.12
N GLY A 562 5.79 -15.72 -31.84
CA GLY A 562 7.15 -15.93 -32.35
C GLY A 562 7.37 -15.41 -33.78
N VAL A 563 6.46 -14.58 -34.31
CA VAL A 563 6.68 -13.92 -35.62
C VAL A 563 7.90 -13.01 -35.51
N ALA A 564 8.85 -13.16 -36.43
CA ALA A 564 10.05 -12.33 -36.48
C ALA A 564 9.69 -10.85 -36.67
N ALA A 565 10.42 -9.95 -36.00
CA ALA A 565 10.10 -8.52 -35.99
C ALA A 565 10.01 -7.87 -37.37
N GLY A 566 10.79 -8.31 -38.36
CA GLY A 566 10.74 -7.81 -39.73
C GLY A 566 9.54 -8.32 -40.55
N ALA A 567 8.86 -9.37 -40.08
CA ALA A 567 7.75 -10.02 -40.76
C ALA A 567 6.37 -9.65 -40.15
N VAL A 568 6.34 -8.79 -39.13
CA VAL A 568 5.08 -8.38 -38.51
C VAL A 568 4.22 -7.56 -39.47
N THR A 569 2.91 -7.76 -39.43
CA THR A 569 1.97 -7.00 -40.27
C THR A 569 1.96 -5.53 -39.84
N PRO A 570 2.18 -4.58 -40.76
CA PRO A 570 2.10 -3.15 -40.46
C PRO A 570 0.73 -2.77 -39.90
N GLN A 571 0.70 -2.00 -38.83
CA GLN A 571 -0.54 -1.54 -38.20
C GLN A 571 -0.80 -0.07 -38.57
N PRO A 572 -1.93 0.26 -39.21
CA PRO A 572 -2.24 1.63 -39.64
C PRO A 572 -2.06 2.69 -38.56
N TRP A 573 -2.43 2.39 -37.30
CA TRP A 573 -2.22 3.34 -36.21
C TRP A 573 -0.74 3.72 -36.06
N PHE A 574 0.20 2.76 -36.04
CA PHE A 574 1.62 3.06 -35.90
C PHE A 574 2.17 3.80 -37.12
N GLU A 575 1.76 3.42 -38.32
CA GLU A 575 2.26 4.05 -39.55
C GLU A 575 1.74 5.49 -39.72
N ASN A 576 0.52 5.79 -39.28
CA ASN A 576 -0.11 7.11 -39.44
C ASN A 576 0.19 8.06 -38.27
N GLN A 577 0.32 7.53 -37.05
CA GLN A 577 0.43 8.33 -35.82
C GLN A 577 1.88 8.57 -35.36
N LEU A 578 2.87 7.93 -35.98
CA LEU A 578 4.29 8.14 -35.69
C LEU A 578 5.02 8.71 -36.91
N PRO A 579 6.23 9.30 -36.73
CA PRO A 579 7.01 9.79 -37.85
C PRO A 579 7.28 8.66 -38.87
N PRO A 580 7.36 8.98 -40.18
CA PRO A 580 7.67 8.00 -41.21
C PRO A 580 8.95 7.23 -40.90
N ILE A 581 9.00 5.95 -41.28
CA ILE A 581 10.14 5.06 -41.00
C ILE A 581 11.49 5.65 -41.47
N ALA A 582 11.51 6.31 -42.62
CA ALA A 582 12.71 6.98 -43.15
C ALA A 582 13.25 8.06 -42.21
N THR A 583 12.37 8.87 -41.61
CA THR A 583 12.75 9.89 -40.62
C THR A 583 13.32 9.24 -39.36
N LEU A 584 12.69 8.15 -38.88
CA LEU A 584 13.17 7.46 -37.68
C LEU A 584 14.53 6.79 -37.89
N GLN A 585 14.80 6.28 -39.10
CA GLN A 585 16.10 5.73 -39.47
C GLN A 585 17.18 6.81 -39.55
N GLN A 586 16.87 7.97 -40.15
CA GLN A 586 17.79 9.12 -40.20
C GLN A 586 18.17 9.61 -38.80
N LEU A 587 17.23 9.56 -37.84
CA LEU A 587 17.45 9.91 -36.44
C LEU A 587 18.15 8.80 -35.63
N GLY A 588 18.49 7.65 -36.24
CA GLY A 588 19.09 6.51 -35.54
C GLY A 588 18.14 5.83 -34.54
N LEU A 589 16.84 6.13 -34.61
CA LEU A 589 15.80 5.59 -33.72
C LEU A 589 15.19 4.29 -34.23
N CYS A 590 15.47 3.90 -35.47
CA CYS A 590 15.09 2.62 -36.05
C CYS A 590 16.28 2.00 -36.77
N PRO A 591 16.44 0.66 -36.73
CA PRO A 591 17.47 0.00 -37.51
C PRO A 591 17.18 0.16 -39.01
N ALA A 592 18.24 0.20 -39.83
CA ALA A 592 18.11 0.28 -41.30
C ALA A 592 17.32 -0.89 -41.89
N ALA A 593 17.32 -2.05 -41.21
CA ALA A 593 16.57 -3.24 -41.63
C ALA A 593 15.05 -3.16 -41.40
N ALA A 594 14.54 -2.18 -40.64
CA ALA A 594 13.10 -2.03 -40.42
C ALA A 594 12.44 -1.37 -41.64
N SER A 595 11.43 -2.03 -42.23
CA SER A 595 10.72 -1.55 -43.42
C SER A 595 9.48 -0.71 -43.11
N THR A 596 8.94 -0.83 -41.89
CA THR A 596 7.76 -0.10 -41.40
C THR A 596 7.95 0.35 -39.95
N VAL A 597 7.17 1.32 -39.49
CA VAL A 597 7.23 1.77 -38.09
C VAL A 597 6.87 0.62 -37.14
N THR A 598 5.89 -0.20 -37.51
CA THR A 598 5.50 -1.39 -36.76
C THR A 598 6.67 -2.37 -36.61
N SER A 599 7.40 -2.67 -37.70
CA SER A 599 8.58 -3.55 -37.65
C SER A 599 9.73 -2.95 -36.83
N CYS A 600 9.87 -1.61 -36.82
CA CYS A 600 10.82 -0.94 -35.95
C CYS A 600 10.48 -1.13 -34.47
N LEU A 601 9.23 -0.85 -34.07
CA LEU A 601 8.78 -1.06 -32.70
C LEU A 601 8.94 -2.53 -32.27
N ALA A 602 8.59 -3.47 -33.14
CA ALA A 602 8.79 -4.90 -32.93
C ALA A 602 10.27 -5.23 -32.68
N SER A 603 11.19 -4.73 -33.53
CA SER A 603 12.61 -5.06 -33.44
C SER A 603 13.29 -4.49 -32.20
N ARG A 604 12.86 -3.31 -31.74
CA ARG A 604 13.50 -2.60 -30.63
C ARG A 604 12.85 -2.88 -29.27
N PHE A 605 11.53 -3.08 -29.25
CA PHE A 605 10.74 -3.05 -28.02
C PHE A 605 9.84 -4.28 -27.85
N ALA A 606 10.15 -5.40 -28.52
CA ALA A 606 9.39 -6.65 -28.37
C ALA A 606 9.19 -7.06 -26.91
N SER A 607 10.20 -6.92 -26.05
CA SER A 607 10.07 -7.25 -24.62
C SER A 607 8.97 -6.42 -23.95
N GLU A 608 8.93 -5.10 -24.15
CA GLU A 608 7.91 -4.23 -23.54
C GLU A 608 6.51 -4.54 -24.08
N ILE A 609 6.40 -4.86 -25.37
CA ILE A 609 5.15 -5.21 -26.03
C ILE A 609 4.62 -6.57 -25.55
N VAL A 610 5.48 -7.60 -25.51
CA VAL A 610 5.07 -8.95 -25.10
C VAL A 610 4.66 -8.98 -23.63
N THR A 611 5.35 -8.23 -22.77
CA THR A 611 5.13 -8.19 -21.32
C THR A 611 4.05 -7.20 -20.86
N GLY A 612 3.58 -6.29 -21.72
CA GLY A 612 2.53 -5.34 -21.33
C GLY A 612 3.04 -4.09 -20.61
N LEU A 613 4.29 -3.67 -20.84
CA LEU A 613 4.86 -2.47 -20.22
C LEU A 613 4.41 -1.19 -20.94
N LEU A 614 3.10 -0.92 -20.95
CA LEU A 614 2.50 0.08 -21.83
C LEU A 614 2.92 1.52 -21.50
N SER A 615 2.98 1.89 -20.21
CA SER A 615 3.45 3.24 -19.82
C SER A 615 4.88 3.49 -20.29
N ASN A 616 5.79 2.51 -20.14
CA ASN A 616 7.17 2.61 -20.64
C ASN A 616 7.22 2.71 -22.16
N LEU A 617 6.48 1.85 -22.87
CA LEU A 617 6.40 1.88 -24.33
C LEU A 617 5.94 3.26 -24.82
N TRP A 618 4.97 3.86 -24.13
CA TRP A 618 4.44 5.15 -24.54
C TRP A 618 5.38 6.32 -24.22
N LEU A 619 5.73 6.49 -22.94
CA LEU A 619 6.49 7.66 -22.46
C LEU A 619 7.92 7.69 -23.01
N ASN A 620 8.57 6.52 -23.04
CA ASN A 620 9.99 6.42 -23.33
C ASN A 620 10.30 6.01 -24.78
N ARG A 621 9.31 5.52 -25.55
CA ARG A 621 9.50 5.07 -26.94
C ARG A 621 8.64 5.88 -27.92
N ILE A 622 7.32 5.71 -27.88
CA ILE A 622 6.37 6.36 -28.81
C ILE A 622 6.51 7.89 -28.76
N ASP A 623 6.46 8.48 -27.57
CA ASP A 623 6.61 9.93 -27.43
C ASP A 623 8.05 10.41 -27.67
N LEU A 624 9.06 9.55 -27.44
CA LEU A 624 10.45 9.85 -27.84
C LEU A 624 10.56 10.00 -29.37
N PHE A 625 9.98 9.07 -30.13
CA PHE A 625 9.98 9.11 -31.60
C PHE A 625 9.36 10.40 -32.11
N ARG A 626 8.20 10.80 -31.56
CA ARG A 626 7.52 12.04 -31.93
C ARG A 626 8.33 13.28 -31.57
N ARG A 627 8.83 13.39 -30.34
CA ARG A 627 9.63 14.54 -29.90
C ARG A 627 10.92 14.69 -30.70
N ALA A 628 11.62 13.60 -30.99
CA ALA A 628 12.84 13.62 -31.80
C ALA A 628 12.59 14.12 -33.24
N ALA A 629 11.38 13.90 -33.76
CA ALA A 629 10.94 14.41 -35.05
C ALA A 629 10.23 15.80 -34.96
N GLY A 630 10.26 16.48 -33.81
CA GLY A 630 9.63 17.79 -33.61
C GLY A 630 8.10 17.76 -33.52
N LEU A 631 7.48 16.58 -33.37
CA LEU A 631 6.03 16.43 -33.22
C LEU A 631 5.59 16.48 -31.74
N PRO A 632 4.36 16.95 -31.46
CA PRO A 632 3.83 16.98 -30.09
C PRO A 632 3.65 15.57 -29.54
N SER A 633 4.00 15.36 -28.27
CA SER A 633 3.80 14.08 -27.56
C SER A 633 2.32 13.86 -27.22
N PHE A 634 1.89 12.61 -27.18
CA PHE A 634 0.54 12.22 -26.78
C PHE A 634 0.33 12.37 -25.26
N LEU A 635 1.36 12.13 -24.45
CA LEU A 635 1.34 12.38 -23.01
C LEU A 635 2.04 13.69 -22.67
N ASN A 636 1.69 14.28 -21.52
CA ASN A 636 2.35 15.50 -21.07
C ASN A 636 3.79 15.16 -20.70
N SER A 637 4.75 15.85 -21.32
CA SER A 637 6.18 15.60 -21.11
C SER A 637 6.80 16.49 -20.01
N GLN A 638 6.02 17.25 -19.24
CA GLN A 638 6.55 18.11 -18.16
C GLN A 638 6.80 17.32 -16.88
N VAL A 639 5.89 16.39 -16.57
CA VAL A 639 5.94 15.55 -15.37
C VAL A 639 5.77 14.09 -15.78
N GLN A 640 6.61 13.15 -15.34
CA GLN A 640 6.46 11.76 -15.79
C GLN A 640 5.21 11.11 -15.17
N GLU A 641 4.98 11.25 -13.87
CA GLU A 641 3.72 10.88 -13.21
C GLU A 641 3.01 12.06 -12.55
N LEU A 642 1.84 12.40 -13.09
CA LEU A 642 1.01 13.50 -12.60
C LEU A 642 -0.09 12.93 -11.69
N PHE A 643 0.28 12.69 -10.43
CA PHE A 643 -0.53 11.97 -9.44
C PHE A 643 -1.55 12.89 -8.76
N PHE A 644 -2.82 12.48 -8.75
CA PHE A 644 -3.88 13.15 -8.01
C PHE A 644 -4.59 12.18 -7.07
N ARG A 645 -4.68 12.55 -5.79
CA ARG A 645 -5.59 11.91 -4.84
C ARG A 645 -7.01 12.42 -5.08
N THR A 646 -7.96 11.53 -5.35
CA THR A 646 -9.37 11.85 -5.63
C THR A 646 -10.30 10.87 -4.91
N ASP A 647 -11.59 10.94 -5.20
CA ASP A 647 -12.61 9.98 -4.77
C ASP A 647 -13.15 9.20 -5.98
N GLY A 648 -13.87 8.11 -5.70
CA GLY A 648 -14.47 7.24 -6.72
C GLY A 648 -14.29 5.76 -6.45
N GLY A 649 -13.63 5.43 -5.35
CA GLY A 649 -13.43 4.06 -4.89
C GLY A 649 -14.72 3.36 -4.49
N LEU A 650 -14.80 2.06 -4.80
CA LEU A 650 -15.93 1.20 -4.49
C LEU A 650 -15.49 -0.03 -3.68
N SER A 651 -16.29 -0.39 -2.67
CA SER A 651 -16.16 -1.66 -1.95
C SER A 651 -17.54 -2.20 -1.58
N ASN A 652 -17.74 -3.50 -1.70
CA ASN A 652 -18.99 -4.18 -1.33
C ASN A 652 -18.65 -5.43 -0.52
N TYR A 653 -19.28 -5.59 0.64
CA TYR A 653 -19.11 -6.74 1.52
C TYR A 653 -20.46 -7.34 1.87
N HIS A 654 -20.57 -8.65 1.75
CA HIS A 654 -21.74 -9.41 2.15
C HIS A 654 -21.30 -10.57 3.03
N ALA A 655 -21.97 -10.78 4.16
CA ALA A 655 -21.71 -11.91 5.02
C ALA A 655 -22.99 -12.50 5.59
N PHE A 656 -23.06 -13.83 5.55
CA PHE A 656 -23.95 -14.60 6.39
C PHE A 656 -23.16 -15.05 7.63
N MET A 657 -23.79 -14.96 8.80
CA MET A 657 -23.20 -15.33 10.08
C MET A 657 -24.09 -16.35 10.77
N LEU A 658 -23.47 -17.36 11.37
CA LEU A 658 -24.10 -18.32 12.27
C LEU A 658 -23.32 -18.32 13.58
N ILE A 659 -24.03 -18.13 14.68
CA ILE A 659 -23.48 -18.26 16.03
C ILE A 659 -24.27 -19.33 16.75
N PHE A 660 -23.58 -20.34 17.26
CA PHE A 660 -24.18 -21.38 18.09
C PHE A 660 -23.43 -21.46 19.42
N ARG A 661 -24.13 -21.07 20.48
CA ARG A 661 -23.58 -20.98 21.84
C ARG A 661 -24.26 -21.98 22.74
N LYS A 662 -23.47 -22.74 23.50
CA LYS A 662 -23.93 -23.52 24.64
C LYS A 662 -23.35 -22.93 25.92
N ARG A 663 -24.23 -22.46 26.79
CA ARG A 663 -23.84 -22.03 28.15
C ARG A 663 -23.54 -23.27 29.00
N PRO A 664 -22.68 -23.13 30.04
CA PRO A 664 -22.33 -24.23 30.94
C PRO A 664 -23.55 -25.03 31.40
N SER A 665 -23.60 -26.29 30.98
CA SER A 665 -24.60 -27.25 31.44
C SER A 665 -24.06 -28.65 31.20
N HIS A 666 -24.23 -29.53 32.18
CA HIS A 666 -23.67 -30.89 32.16
C HIS A 666 -22.15 -30.91 31.88
N GLY A 667 -21.41 -29.92 32.39
CA GLY A 667 -19.96 -29.78 32.23
C GLY A 667 -19.50 -29.18 30.89
N LEU A 668 -20.38 -29.04 29.89
CA LEU A 668 -20.00 -28.55 28.55
C LEU A 668 -20.40 -27.09 28.34
N GLN A 669 -19.46 -26.30 27.83
CA GLN A 669 -19.71 -25.02 27.18
C GLN A 669 -18.97 -24.96 25.84
N PHE A 670 -19.57 -24.29 24.87
CA PHE A 670 -18.87 -23.96 23.62
C PHE A 670 -19.48 -22.74 22.96
N ASP A 671 -18.66 -22.12 22.12
CA ASP A 671 -19.01 -21.01 21.25
C ASP A 671 -18.50 -21.31 19.84
N PHE A 672 -19.44 -21.56 18.93
CA PHE A 672 -19.18 -21.77 17.51
C PHE A 672 -19.63 -20.56 16.71
N ASN A 673 -18.73 -20.01 15.91
CA ASN A 673 -18.99 -18.89 15.01
C ASN A 673 -18.58 -19.27 13.59
N TYR A 674 -19.49 -19.11 12.65
CA TYR A 674 -19.24 -19.33 11.24
C TYR A 674 -19.67 -18.14 10.41
N THR A 675 -18.79 -17.68 9.52
CA THR A 675 -19.04 -16.58 8.60
C THR A 675 -18.82 -17.06 7.17
N LEU A 676 -19.87 -16.95 6.34
CA LEU A 676 -19.78 -17.07 4.88
C LEU A 676 -19.76 -15.68 4.28
N SER A 677 -18.61 -15.22 3.81
CA SER A 677 -18.42 -13.83 3.37
C SER A 677 -18.08 -13.69 1.88
N LYS A 678 -18.26 -12.48 1.34
CA LYS A 678 -17.75 -12.06 0.03
C LYS A 678 -17.47 -10.56 0.07
N SER A 679 -16.21 -10.19 -0.09
CA SER A 679 -15.71 -8.83 -0.22
C SER A 679 -15.25 -8.56 -1.65
N LEU A 680 -15.69 -7.46 -2.23
CA LEU A 680 -15.35 -6.99 -3.56
C LEU A 680 -14.88 -5.52 -3.50
N ASP A 681 -13.84 -5.16 -4.25
CA ASP A 681 -13.35 -3.78 -4.36
C ASP A 681 -12.62 -3.54 -5.70
N GLN A 682 -12.03 -2.35 -5.91
CA GLN A 682 -11.25 -2.04 -7.13
C GLN A 682 -9.73 -2.19 -6.99
N VAL A 683 -9.13 -1.95 -5.82
CA VAL A 683 -7.66 -1.97 -5.67
C VAL A 683 -7.21 -2.71 -4.40
N GLY A 684 -8.11 -2.91 -3.43
CA GLY A 684 -7.73 -3.51 -2.16
C GLY A 684 -6.65 -2.69 -1.45
N SER A 685 -6.83 -1.38 -1.35
CA SER A 685 -5.81 -0.52 -0.78
C SER A 685 -6.27 0.09 0.53
N VAL A 686 -5.35 0.17 1.49
CA VAL A 686 -5.55 1.01 2.68
C VAL A 686 -5.51 2.48 2.30
N GLN A 687 -6.14 3.31 3.13
CA GLN A 687 -6.26 4.75 2.95
C GLN A 687 -4.91 5.50 3.00
N ASN A 688 -3.77 4.84 3.23
CA ASN A 688 -2.45 5.48 3.21
C ASN A 688 -1.60 5.06 1.99
N SER A 689 -2.15 4.27 1.07
CA SER A 689 -1.39 3.88 -0.12
C SER A 689 -1.28 5.03 -1.12
N ALA A 690 -0.13 5.10 -1.76
CA ALA A 690 0.11 5.92 -2.95
C ALA A 690 -0.20 5.16 -4.26
N SER A 691 -0.97 4.06 -4.20
CA SER A 691 -1.42 3.35 -5.40
C SER A 691 -2.39 4.19 -6.23
N MET A 692 -2.31 4.00 -7.55
CA MET A 692 -3.24 4.55 -8.53
C MET A 692 -4.03 3.44 -9.22
N PHE A 693 -5.15 3.79 -9.85
CA PHE A 693 -5.85 2.85 -10.72
C PHE A 693 -4.95 2.38 -11.88
N PRO A 694 -5.01 1.10 -12.28
CA PRO A 694 -4.27 0.60 -13.45
C PRO A 694 -4.61 1.36 -14.73
N SER A 695 -5.85 1.86 -14.84
CA SER A 695 -6.23 2.89 -15.80
C SER A 695 -6.96 4.00 -15.07
N SER A 696 -6.50 5.24 -15.26
CA SER A 696 -7.20 6.41 -14.70
C SER A 696 -8.49 6.75 -15.46
N PHE A 697 -8.68 6.19 -16.68
CA PHE A 697 -9.89 6.38 -17.48
C PHE A 697 -11.00 5.38 -17.12
N PHE A 698 -10.63 4.17 -16.71
CA PHE A 698 -11.58 3.08 -16.42
C PHE A 698 -11.33 2.46 -15.03
N PRO A 699 -11.80 3.12 -13.95
CA PRO A 699 -11.55 2.66 -12.57
C PRO A 699 -12.09 1.27 -12.22
N ASN A 700 -13.04 0.75 -13.00
CA ASN A 700 -13.73 -0.52 -12.72
C ASN A 700 -13.07 -1.75 -13.36
N LEU A 701 -11.94 -1.59 -14.07
CA LEU A 701 -11.22 -2.71 -14.68
C LEU A 701 -10.84 -3.78 -13.64
N ASP A 702 -10.37 -3.36 -12.46
CA ASP A 702 -9.94 -4.26 -11.39
C ASP A 702 -11.03 -4.58 -10.37
N TYR A 703 -12.29 -4.23 -10.64
CA TYR A 703 -13.36 -4.53 -9.71
C TYR A 703 -13.56 -6.05 -9.57
N GLY A 704 -13.19 -6.61 -8.41
CA GLY A 704 -13.14 -8.05 -8.17
C GLY A 704 -13.03 -8.39 -6.67
N PRO A 705 -12.70 -9.65 -6.31
CA PRO A 705 -12.49 -10.05 -4.91
C PRO A 705 -11.43 -9.19 -4.20
N SER A 706 -11.71 -8.75 -2.98
CA SER A 706 -10.72 -8.09 -2.13
C SER A 706 -9.60 -9.08 -1.76
N PHE A 707 -8.35 -8.65 -1.70
CA PHE A 707 -7.21 -9.51 -1.33
C PHE A 707 -7.32 -10.13 0.08
N PHE A 708 -8.13 -9.57 0.98
CA PHE A 708 -8.45 -10.11 2.30
C PHE A 708 -9.80 -10.85 2.37
N ASP A 709 -10.40 -11.17 1.22
CA ASP A 709 -11.69 -11.87 1.18
C ASP A 709 -11.54 -13.34 1.59
N HIS A 710 -11.94 -13.69 2.81
CA HIS A 710 -12.06 -15.09 3.23
C HIS A 710 -13.51 -15.54 3.10
N ARG A 711 -13.73 -16.51 2.21
CA ARG A 711 -15.07 -17.02 1.88
C ARG A 711 -15.72 -17.72 3.06
N HIS A 712 -14.98 -18.58 3.73
CA HIS A 712 -15.40 -19.35 4.90
C HIS A 712 -14.49 -19.03 6.08
N ILE A 713 -15.06 -18.69 7.23
CA ILE A 713 -14.33 -18.51 8.49
C ILE A 713 -15.12 -19.25 9.57
N ALA A 714 -14.46 -20.16 10.29
CA ALA A 714 -15.01 -20.93 11.38
C ALA A 714 -14.12 -20.79 12.62
N ASN A 715 -14.72 -20.46 13.75
CA ASN A 715 -14.05 -20.44 15.04
C ASN A 715 -14.89 -21.24 16.04
N LEU A 716 -14.27 -22.20 16.72
CA LEU A 716 -14.87 -22.96 17.79
C LEU A 716 -14.00 -22.84 19.02
N THR A 717 -14.59 -22.38 20.12
CA THR A 717 -13.99 -22.51 21.45
C THR A 717 -14.87 -23.43 22.27
N TRP A 718 -14.26 -24.36 22.99
CA TRP A 718 -14.99 -25.30 23.81
C TRP A 718 -14.24 -25.62 25.08
N TYR A 719 -15.00 -25.95 26.12
CA TYR A 719 -14.50 -26.39 27.39
C TYR A 719 -15.48 -27.42 27.95
N TYR A 720 -14.95 -28.56 28.35
CA TYR A 720 -15.70 -29.68 28.87
C TYR A 720 -15.08 -30.21 30.15
N GLU A 721 -15.80 -30.10 31.25
CA GLU A 721 -15.51 -30.84 32.47
C GLU A 721 -15.94 -32.29 32.26
N LEU A 722 -14.97 -33.20 32.31
CA LEU A 722 -15.25 -34.60 32.08
C LEU A 722 -16.18 -35.14 33.18
N PRO A 723 -17.15 -35.99 32.84
CA PRO A 723 -18.25 -36.35 33.74
C PRO A 723 -17.87 -37.47 34.73
N PHE A 724 -16.68 -37.38 35.33
CA PHE A 724 -16.15 -38.32 36.32
C PHE A 724 -16.20 -37.73 37.73
N GLY A 725 -16.59 -38.53 38.72
CA GLY A 725 -16.59 -38.14 40.14
C GLY A 725 -17.97 -38.04 40.81
N PRO A 726 -18.01 -37.56 42.06
CA PRO A 726 -19.23 -37.58 42.87
C PRO A 726 -20.29 -36.66 42.24
N GLY A 727 -21.52 -37.16 42.07
CA GLY A 727 -22.62 -36.39 41.48
C GLY A 727 -22.51 -36.15 39.96
N ARG A 728 -21.60 -36.84 39.26
CA ARG A 728 -21.47 -36.82 37.79
C ARG A 728 -21.94 -38.16 37.19
N ARG A 729 -22.03 -38.22 35.85
CA ARG A 729 -22.58 -39.38 35.10
C ARG A 729 -21.80 -40.68 35.34
N PHE A 730 -20.49 -40.60 35.52
CA PHE A 730 -19.63 -41.74 35.83
C PHE A 730 -19.06 -41.57 37.25
N SER A 731 -19.73 -42.20 38.21
CA SER A 731 -19.32 -42.29 39.61
C SER A 731 -19.05 -43.75 39.96
N ALA A 732 -17.94 -44.02 40.63
CA ALA A 732 -17.44 -45.35 40.98
C ALA A 732 -17.20 -45.53 42.50
N GLY A 733 -17.76 -44.63 43.33
CA GLY A 733 -17.69 -44.69 44.79
C GLY A 733 -16.71 -43.69 45.41
N HIS A 734 -16.83 -43.46 46.73
CA HIS A 734 -16.26 -42.30 47.43
C HIS A 734 -14.76 -42.04 47.23
N TRP A 735 -13.91 -43.08 47.22
CA TRP A 735 -12.46 -42.90 47.11
C TRP A 735 -11.99 -42.86 45.65
N VAL A 736 -12.58 -43.68 44.77
CA VAL A 736 -12.29 -43.67 43.33
C VAL A 736 -12.69 -42.34 42.73
N ASP A 737 -13.84 -41.81 43.12
CA ASP A 737 -14.38 -40.53 42.64
C ASP A 737 -13.50 -39.33 42.99
N LYS A 738 -12.80 -39.34 44.13
CA LYS A 738 -11.77 -38.33 44.44
C LYS A 738 -10.56 -38.43 43.52
N LEU A 739 -10.20 -39.64 43.05
CA LEU A 739 -9.08 -39.86 42.16
C LEU A 739 -9.42 -39.56 40.70
N ILE A 740 -10.63 -39.84 40.22
CA ILE A 740 -11.00 -39.68 38.80
C ILE A 740 -11.69 -38.36 38.48
N SER A 741 -12.03 -37.54 39.46
CA SER A 741 -12.70 -36.24 39.26
C SER A 741 -11.77 -35.09 38.90
N GLY A 742 -12.37 -33.98 38.44
CA GLY A 742 -11.67 -32.71 38.23
C GLY A 742 -10.96 -32.57 36.89
N TRP A 743 -11.02 -33.59 36.03
CA TRP A 743 -10.49 -33.49 34.67
C TRP A 743 -11.34 -32.57 33.80
N PHE A 744 -10.64 -31.77 32.99
CA PHE A 744 -11.25 -30.94 31.96
C PHE A 744 -10.44 -31.06 30.67
N ALA A 745 -11.13 -30.86 29.55
CA ALA A 745 -10.53 -30.67 28.25
C ALA A 745 -11.11 -29.41 27.62
N GLY A 746 -10.29 -28.68 26.88
CA GLY A 746 -10.73 -27.51 26.14
C GLY A 746 -9.91 -27.34 24.88
N GLY A 747 -10.44 -26.55 23.95
CA GLY A 747 -9.72 -26.30 22.72
C GLY A 747 -10.23 -25.10 21.96
N ILE A 748 -9.38 -24.64 21.06
CA ILE A 748 -9.63 -23.53 20.15
C ILE A 748 -9.32 -24.05 18.75
N LEU A 749 -10.35 -24.10 17.91
CA LEU A 749 -10.21 -24.32 16.48
C LEU A 749 -10.41 -22.98 15.78
N THR A 750 -9.41 -22.55 15.02
CA THR A 750 -9.53 -21.47 14.05
C THR A 750 -9.36 -22.06 12.66
N ALA A 751 -10.25 -21.73 11.74
CA ALA A 751 -10.18 -22.21 10.36
C ALA A 751 -10.73 -21.17 9.39
N PHE A 752 -10.04 -20.94 8.28
CA PHE A 752 -10.52 -20.09 7.20
C PHE A 752 -10.05 -20.55 5.83
N SER A 753 -10.90 -20.37 4.82
CA SER A 753 -10.53 -20.61 3.43
C SER A 753 -9.45 -19.63 2.96
N GLY A 754 -8.63 -20.01 1.98
CA GLY A 754 -7.58 -19.13 1.48
C GLY A 754 -8.08 -17.81 0.87
N ALA A 755 -7.20 -16.81 0.91
CA ALA A 755 -7.41 -15.51 0.29
C ALA A 755 -7.43 -15.62 -1.24
N PRO A 756 -8.01 -14.65 -1.98
CA PRO A 756 -7.94 -14.65 -3.43
C PRO A 756 -6.50 -14.46 -3.92
N LEU A 757 -6.07 -15.32 -4.84
CA LEU A 757 -4.79 -15.19 -5.53
C LEU A 757 -4.99 -14.64 -6.93
N THR A 758 -4.11 -13.72 -7.33
CA THR A 758 -4.10 -13.12 -8.65
C THR A 758 -2.88 -13.63 -9.40
N VAL A 759 -3.11 -14.23 -10.57
CA VAL A 759 -2.03 -14.49 -11.53
C VAL A 759 -1.69 -13.15 -12.17
N VAL A 760 -0.52 -12.60 -11.86
CA VAL A 760 -0.07 -11.32 -12.38
C VAL A 760 0.66 -11.50 -13.70
N GLN A 761 0.51 -10.52 -14.60
CA GLN A 761 1.36 -10.42 -15.78
C GLN A 761 2.43 -9.34 -15.60
N SER A 762 2.10 -8.06 -15.57
CA SER A 762 3.05 -6.97 -15.39
C SER A 762 2.34 -5.79 -14.74
N SER A 763 3.09 -4.74 -14.42
CA SER A 763 2.56 -3.63 -13.63
C SER A 763 1.94 -2.51 -14.45
N GLN A 764 2.22 -2.35 -15.75
CA GLN A 764 1.87 -1.15 -16.52
C GLN A 764 0.83 -1.41 -17.63
N VAL A 765 0.11 -2.51 -17.58
CA VAL A 765 -0.67 -3.07 -18.69
C VAL A 765 -1.66 -2.08 -19.31
N PHE A 766 -2.46 -1.41 -18.49
CA PHE A 766 -3.44 -0.42 -18.94
C PHE A 766 -2.87 1.00 -19.01
N GLY A 767 -1.56 1.14 -18.84
CA GLY A 767 -0.83 2.39 -18.91
C GLY A 767 -1.19 3.39 -17.81
N GLY A 768 -1.44 2.92 -16.59
CA GLY A 768 -1.73 3.76 -15.42
C GLY A 768 -0.56 4.65 -15.05
N GLY A 769 0.54 4.05 -14.58
CA GLY A 769 1.77 4.74 -14.19
C GLY A 769 3.02 3.96 -14.60
N ALA A 770 4.15 4.64 -14.70
CA ALA A 770 5.46 4.03 -14.97
C ALA A 770 6.23 3.70 -13.68
N ILE A 771 5.99 4.44 -12.59
CA ILE A 771 6.71 4.40 -11.31
C ILE A 771 5.83 3.75 -10.23
N PHE A 772 4.63 4.28 -9.95
CA PHE A 772 3.76 3.77 -8.87
C PHE A 772 2.73 2.73 -9.34
N SER A 773 3.14 1.82 -10.23
CA SER A 773 2.25 0.82 -10.84
C SER A 773 2.35 -0.57 -10.19
N PHE A 774 1.27 -1.35 -10.22
CA PHE A 774 1.16 -2.65 -9.53
C PHE A 774 0.75 -3.78 -10.49
N GLY A 775 1.07 -5.01 -10.12
CA GLY A 775 0.78 -6.21 -10.92
C GLY A 775 -0.69 -6.31 -11.31
N THR A 776 -0.96 -6.35 -12.61
CA THR A 776 -2.31 -6.49 -13.17
C THR A 776 -2.65 -7.97 -13.37
N GLY A 777 -3.87 -8.36 -13.02
CA GLY A 777 -4.34 -9.74 -13.14
C GLY A 777 -4.53 -10.19 -14.59
N ALA A 778 -3.85 -11.28 -14.98
CA ALA A 778 -3.98 -11.93 -16.28
C ALA A 778 -5.36 -12.62 -16.45
N ILE A 779 -5.84 -12.74 -17.69
CA ILE A 779 -7.17 -13.26 -17.98
C ILE A 779 -7.16 -14.79 -18.04
N PRO A 780 -8.03 -15.49 -17.30
CA PRO A 780 -8.19 -16.92 -17.47
C PRO A 780 -8.91 -17.22 -18.80
N ILE A 781 -8.33 -18.12 -19.61
CA ILE A 781 -8.89 -18.57 -20.89
C ILE A 781 -10.13 -19.44 -20.67
N LYS A 782 -10.12 -20.25 -19.61
CA LYS A 782 -11.27 -21.04 -19.13
C LYS A 782 -11.51 -20.76 -17.66
N LYS A 783 -12.77 -20.89 -17.21
CA LYS A 783 -13.15 -20.76 -15.79
C LYS A 783 -12.24 -21.67 -14.94
N PRO A 784 -11.40 -21.12 -14.05
CA PRO A 784 -10.47 -21.92 -13.27
C PRO A 784 -11.21 -22.91 -12.37
N LYS A 785 -10.80 -24.17 -12.39
CA LYS A 785 -11.25 -25.24 -11.47
C LYS A 785 -10.06 -25.89 -10.77
N PHE A 786 -9.03 -25.09 -10.47
CA PHE A 786 -7.83 -25.58 -9.80
C PHE A 786 -8.07 -25.63 -8.30
N GLY A 787 -7.63 -26.71 -7.66
CA GLY A 787 -7.67 -26.86 -6.21
C GLY A 787 -6.72 -25.87 -5.52
N SER A 788 -6.83 -25.79 -4.21
CA SER A 788 -6.02 -24.92 -3.36
C SER A 788 -5.38 -25.73 -2.24
N GLU A 789 -4.52 -26.67 -2.61
CA GLU A 789 -3.93 -27.67 -1.71
C GLU A 789 -2.42 -27.76 -1.93
N VAL A 790 -1.71 -28.31 -0.95
CA VAL A 790 -0.27 -28.52 -1.04
C VAL A 790 0.00 -29.81 -1.80
N HIS A 791 0.64 -29.70 -2.95
CA HIS A 791 1.13 -30.85 -3.72
C HIS A 791 2.62 -31.08 -3.45
N ARG A 792 3.00 -32.35 -3.26
CA ARG A 792 4.37 -32.78 -2.96
C ARG A 792 4.99 -33.50 -4.16
N GLY A 793 6.31 -33.46 -4.28
CA GLY A 793 7.06 -34.09 -5.37
C GLY A 793 6.90 -33.39 -6.72
N VAL A 794 6.42 -32.15 -6.74
CA VAL A 794 6.18 -31.39 -7.97
C VAL A 794 7.51 -30.82 -8.46
N LYS A 795 7.96 -31.30 -9.63
CA LYS A 795 9.21 -30.84 -10.28
C LYS A 795 9.01 -29.63 -11.21
N GLY A 796 7.76 -29.35 -11.60
CA GLY A 796 7.46 -28.44 -12.69
C GLY A 796 7.78 -29.03 -14.07
N SER A 797 7.28 -28.40 -15.12
CA SER A 797 7.45 -28.80 -16.52
C SER A 797 7.34 -27.59 -17.46
N GLY A 798 7.90 -27.68 -18.67
CA GLY A 798 7.85 -26.59 -19.65
C GLY A 798 8.48 -25.27 -19.18
N GLY A 799 9.41 -25.32 -18.22
CA GLY A 799 9.99 -24.14 -17.57
C GLY A 799 9.14 -23.55 -16.43
N VAL A 800 7.93 -24.06 -16.20
CA VAL A 800 6.98 -23.58 -15.19
C VAL A 800 7.08 -24.38 -13.90
N GLY A 801 7.15 -23.71 -12.75
CA GLY A 801 7.25 -24.33 -11.42
C GLY A 801 8.56 -25.08 -11.16
N THR A 802 9.55 -24.94 -12.05
CA THR A 802 10.82 -25.70 -12.03
C THR A 802 11.77 -25.33 -10.90
N ALA A 803 11.58 -24.15 -10.28
CA ALA A 803 12.31 -23.77 -9.06
C ALA A 803 11.89 -24.61 -7.85
N GLY A 804 10.75 -25.30 -7.92
CA GLY A 804 10.31 -26.26 -6.92
C GLY A 804 11.04 -27.62 -7.01
N ASP A 805 11.79 -27.91 -8.07
CA ASP A 805 12.41 -29.21 -8.28
C ASP A 805 13.48 -29.54 -7.21
N PRO A 806 13.31 -30.63 -6.41
CA PRO A 806 14.32 -31.04 -5.43
C PRO A 806 15.70 -31.31 -6.03
N ALA A 807 15.78 -31.74 -7.29
CA ALA A 807 17.05 -31.92 -7.99
C ALA A 807 17.80 -30.59 -8.22
N ARG A 808 17.08 -29.46 -8.21
CA ARG A 808 17.60 -28.10 -8.28
C ARG A 808 17.62 -27.39 -6.93
N ARG A 809 17.58 -28.15 -5.82
CA ARG A 809 17.49 -27.63 -4.44
C ARG A 809 16.17 -26.89 -4.13
N GLY A 810 15.11 -27.15 -4.90
CA GLY A 810 13.75 -26.68 -4.63
C GLY A 810 13.05 -27.50 -3.54
N THR A 811 11.91 -27.00 -3.05
CA THR A 811 11.17 -27.62 -1.93
C THR A 811 10.43 -28.90 -2.29
N GLY A 812 10.21 -29.18 -3.57
CA GLY A 812 9.31 -30.21 -4.07
C GLY A 812 7.83 -29.89 -3.84
N LEU A 813 7.49 -28.67 -3.41
CA LEU A 813 6.14 -28.28 -3.02
C LEU A 813 5.57 -27.23 -3.99
N ASN A 814 4.31 -27.41 -4.39
CA ASN A 814 3.59 -26.47 -5.23
C ASN A 814 2.10 -26.42 -4.84
N LEU A 815 1.44 -25.29 -5.09
CA LEU A 815 -0.01 -25.12 -4.94
C LEU A 815 -0.80 -25.94 -5.99
N PHE A 816 -0.16 -26.31 -7.10
CA PHE A 816 -0.79 -27.07 -8.17
C PHE A 816 -0.03 -28.38 -8.45
N ALA A 817 -0.77 -29.45 -8.71
CA ALA A 817 -0.19 -30.71 -9.16
C ALA A 817 0.49 -30.58 -10.53
N ASP A 818 -0.09 -29.76 -11.42
CA ASP A 818 0.43 -29.43 -12.75
C ASP A 818 0.48 -27.90 -12.92
N PRO A 819 1.58 -27.25 -12.50
CA PRO A 819 1.69 -25.80 -12.59
C PRO A 819 1.74 -25.29 -14.04
N GLU A 820 2.21 -26.09 -15.00
CA GLU A 820 2.27 -25.71 -16.41
C GLU A 820 0.87 -25.60 -17.03
N ALA A 821 -0.02 -26.55 -16.74
CA ALA A 821 -1.41 -26.50 -17.20
C ALA A 821 -2.16 -25.29 -16.62
N VAL A 822 -1.89 -24.95 -15.35
CA VAL A 822 -2.47 -23.75 -14.72
C VAL A 822 -1.94 -22.50 -15.41
N PHE A 823 -0.63 -22.38 -15.57
CA PHE A 823 0.03 -21.25 -16.23
C PHE A 823 -0.53 -21.01 -17.64
N LYS A 824 -0.65 -22.07 -18.45
CA LYS A 824 -1.20 -22.00 -19.82
C LYS A 824 -2.68 -21.67 -19.88
N ASN A 825 -3.43 -21.77 -18.77
CA ASN A 825 -4.82 -21.33 -18.71
C ASN A 825 -4.95 -19.81 -18.53
N PHE A 826 -3.85 -19.06 -18.39
CA PHE A 826 -3.88 -17.61 -18.31
C PHE A 826 -3.24 -17.00 -19.55
N ARG A 827 -3.86 -15.91 -20.03
CA ARG A 827 -3.32 -15.08 -21.10
C ARG A 827 -3.14 -13.64 -20.63
N PRO A 828 -2.19 -12.91 -21.24
CA PRO A 828 -2.14 -11.46 -21.12
C PRO A 828 -3.46 -10.80 -21.51
N ILE A 829 -3.68 -9.60 -20.97
CA ILE A 829 -4.84 -8.75 -21.32
C ILE A 829 -4.74 -8.31 -22.78
N LEU A 830 -5.89 -8.30 -23.45
CA LEU A 830 -6.12 -7.69 -24.75
C LEU A 830 -6.81 -6.34 -24.52
N LEU A 831 -6.08 -5.24 -24.73
CA LEU A 831 -6.54 -3.88 -24.42
C LEU A 831 -7.81 -3.48 -25.17
N SER A 832 -8.02 -4.06 -26.35
CA SER A 832 -9.15 -3.76 -27.23
C SER A 832 -10.41 -4.57 -26.92
N GLN A 833 -10.30 -5.65 -26.14
CA GLN A 833 -11.40 -6.61 -25.92
C GLN A 833 -11.77 -6.76 -24.44
N ASP A 834 -10.78 -6.78 -23.55
CA ASP A 834 -11.00 -7.07 -22.14
C ASP A 834 -11.48 -5.81 -21.40
N THR A 835 -12.60 -5.95 -20.70
CA THR A 835 -13.22 -4.88 -19.91
C THR A 835 -12.99 -5.02 -18.40
N ARG A 836 -12.25 -6.06 -18.00
CA ARG A 836 -11.85 -6.35 -16.62
C ARG A 836 -10.50 -7.04 -16.60
N SER A 837 -9.77 -6.95 -15.49
CA SER A 837 -8.61 -7.81 -15.21
C SER A 837 -9.04 -9.14 -14.57
N GLY A 838 -8.14 -10.12 -14.58
CA GLY A 838 -8.36 -11.44 -13.95
C GLY A 838 -8.00 -11.46 -12.46
N ARG A 839 -8.31 -10.39 -11.74
CA ARG A 839 -7.96 -10.26 -10.32
C ARG A 839 -8.71 -11.27 -9.44
N GLY A 840 -7.96 -11.96 -8.56
CA GLY A 840 -8.50 -12.81 -7.50
C GLY A 840 -9.31 -14.02 -8.00
N VAL A 841 -9.04 -14.51 -9.22
CA VAL A 841 -9.79 -15.63 -9.81
C VAL A 841 -9.39 -17.00 -9.24
N LEU A 842 -8.24 -17.09 -8.57
CA LEU A 842 -7.79 -18.29 -7.85
C LEU A 842 -7.92 -18.09 -6.34
N ARG A 843 -7.76 -19.17 -5.58
CA ARG A 843 -7.75 -19.16 -4.12
C ARG A 843 -6.45 -19.77 -3.60
N GLY A 844 -5.92 -19.17 -2.54
CA GLY A 844 -4.78 -19.65 -1.80
C GLY A 844 -5.11 -20.80 -0.86
N LEU A 845 -4.13 -21.22 -0.08
CA LEU A 845 -4.24 -22.34 0.85
C LEU A 845 -5.24 -22.04 1.97
N PRO A 846 -6.08 -23.02 2.37
CA PRO A 846 -6.88 -22.89 3.58
C PRO A 846 -5.98 -23.05 4.82
N HIS A 847 -6.32 -22.29 5.85
CA HIS A 847 -5.64 -22.32 7.13
C HIS A 847 -6.55 -22.92 8.18
N TRP A 848 -5.97 -23.75 9.07
CA TRP A 848 -6.64 -24.18 10.28
C TRP A 848 -5.63 -24.64 11.33
N ASN A 849 -5.92 -24.27 12.57
CA ASN A 849 -5.12 -24.63 13.73
C ASN A 849 -6.02 -25.12 14.88
N LEU A 850 -5.56 -26.15 15.59
CA LEU A 850 -6.21 -26.68 16.78
C LEU A 850 -5.25 -26.57 17.97
N ASP A 851 -5.57 -25.66 18.88
CA ASP A 851 -4.92 -25.60 20.18
C ASP A 851 -5.77 -26.36 21.19
N PHE A 852 -5.12 -27.10 22.08
CA PHE A 852 -5.79 -28.02 22.99
C PHE A 852 -5.19 -27.96 24.38
N SER A 853 -6.05 -27.97 25.39
CA SER A 853 -5.67 -28.03 26.79
C SER A 853 -6.36 -29.22 27.44
N ILE A 854 -5.59 -30.04 28.16
CA ILE A 854 -6.13 -31.04 29.08
C ILE A 854 -5.52 -30.83 30.44
N GLY A 855 -6.34 -30.90 31.48
CA GLY A 855 -5.85 -30.73 32.82
C GLY A 855 -6.78 -31.30 33.86
N LYS A 856 -6.34 -31.19 35.10
CA LYS A 856 -7.12 -31.62 36.26
C LYS A 856 -7.03 -30.57 37.34
N ALA A 857 -8.19 -30.22 37.88
CA ALA A 857 -8.32 -29.44 39.10
C ALA A 857 -8.51 -30.40 40.28
N ILE A 858 -7.57 -30.38 41.22
CA ILE A 858 -7.59 -31.16 42.45
C ILE A 858 -7.95 -30.20 43.59
N ALA A 859 -9.13 -30.37 44.18
CA ALA A 859 -9.48 -29.69 45.41
C ALA A 859 -8.87 -30.45 46.59
N VAL A 860 -7.95 -29.82 47.31
CA VAL A 860 -7.32 -30.40 48.51
C VAL A 860 -8.12 -30.01 49.76
N THR A 861 -8.62 -28.78 49.80
CA THR A 861 -9.62 -28.30 50.77
C THR A 861 -10.67 -27.45 50.05
N GLU A 862 -11.63 -26.88 50.79
CA GLU A 862 -12.64 -25.96 50.22
C GLU A 862 -12.02 -24.68 49.65
N VAL A 863 -10.86 -24.27 50.17
CA VAL A 863 -10.14 -23.04 49.79
C VAL A 863 -8.86 -23.30 48.98
N VAL A 864 -8.27 -24.49 49.07
CA VAL A 864 -7.02 -24.83 48.36
C VAL A 864 -7.31 -25.75 47.18
N LYS A 865 -7.06 -25.23 45.97
CA LYS A 865 -7.19 -25.97 44.69
C LYS A 865 -5.87 -25.95 43.94
N PHE A 866 -5.38 -27.11 43.54
CA PHE A 866 -4.27 -27.24 42.60
C PHE A 866 -4.81 -27.53 41.20
N ARG A 867 -4.23 -26.92 40.18
CA ARG A 867 -4.52 -27.22 38.78
C ARG A 867 -3.21 -27.57 38.09
N PHE A 868 -3.20 -28.73 37.42
CA PHE A 868 -2.19 -29.02 36.41
C PHE A 868 -2.87 -29.03 35.04
N SER A 869 -2.21 -28.48 34.03
CA SER A 869 -2.66 -28.55 32.64
C SER A 869 -1.48 -28.76 31.71
N PHE A 870 -1.76 -29.46 30.61
CA PHE A 870 -0.89 -29.58 29.46
C PHE A 870 -1.57 -28.83 28.32
N ASP A 871 -0.90 -27.78 27.83
CA ASP A 871 -1.37 -26.93 26.75
C ASP A 871 -0.53 -27.22 25.51
N PHE A 872 -1.21 -27.63 24.44
CA PHE A 872 -0.64 -27.96 23.15
C PHE A 872 -1.06 -26.88 22.15
N PHE A 873 -0.11 -26.05 21.75
CA PHE A 873 -0.30 -25.13 20.62
C PHE A 873 0.02 -25.88 19.35
N ASN A 874 -0.88 -25.83 18.35
CA ASN A 874 -0.80 -26.67 17.16
C ASN A 874 -0.71 -28.16 17.52
N LEU A 875 -1.75 -28.70 18.18
CA LEU A 875 -1.79 -30.08 18.72
C LEU A 875 -1.34 -31.14 17.71
N LEU A 876 -1.63 -30.93 16.43
CA LEU A 876 -1.34 -31.88 15.35
C LEU A 876 0.02 -31.64 14.68
N ASN A 877 0.82 -30.70 15.19
CA ASN A 877 2.10 -30.27 14.64
C ASN A 877 2.02 -30.04 13.10
N ARG A 878 0.93 -29.42 12.66
CA ARG A 878 0.68 -29.20 11.24
C ARG A 878 1.50 -28.00 10.76
N VAL A 879 2.22 -28.19 9.67
CA VAL A 879 2.91 -27.10 8.95
C VAL A 879 1.89 -26.37 8.08
N GLU A 880 1.82 -25.05 8.22
CA GLU A 880 1.06 -24.19 7.32
C GLU A 880 2.03 -23.45 6.41
N PHE A 881 1.81 -23.51 5.11
CA PHE A 881 2.63 -22.79 4.13
C PHE A 881 2.02 -21.44 3.81
N ALA A 882 2.88 -20.47 3.46
CA ALA A 882 2.41 -19.22 2.90
C ALA A 882 2.00 -19.42 1.42
N ASP A 883 1.08 -18.59 0.95
CA ASP A 883 0.67 -18.60 -0.45
C ASP A 883 1.84 -18.28 -1.40
N PRO A 884 1.92 -18.93 -2.57
CA PRO A 884 3.01 -18.72 -3.52
C PRO A 884 2.80 -17.45 -4.36
N ALA A 885 3.87 -16.98 -4.99
CA ALA A 885 3.76 -16.01 -6.07
C ALA A 885 3.23 -16.67 -7.36
N LEU A 886 2.37 -15.96 -8.10
CA LEU A 886 1.81 -16.38 -9.37
C LEU A 886 2.08 -15.32 -10.44
N ASP A 887 3.23 -15.38 -11.11
CA ASP A 887 3.67 -14.38 -12.08
C ASP A 887 3.96 -15.02 -13.44
N LEU A 888 3.34 -14.49 -14.50
CA LEU A 888 3.59 -14.94 -15.87
C LEU A 888 5.00 -14.59 -16.38
N GLN A 889 5.68 -13.60 -15.77
CA GLN A 889 7.05 -13.20 -16.12
C GLN A 889 8.11 -14.07 -15.45
N ASN A 890 7.76 -14.76 -14.37
CA ASN A 890 8.66 -15.67 -13.67
C ASN A 890 8.04 -17.09 -13.59
N PRO A 891 7.94 -17.79 -14.73
CA PRO A 891 7.32 -19.11 -14.80
C PRO A 891 8.00 -20.12 -13.87
N ALA A 892 9.31 -20.03 -13.66
CA ALA A 892 10.07 -20.98 -12.85
C ALA A 892 9.57 -21.09 -11.41
N THR A 893 9.13 -19.99 -10.81
CA THR A 893 8.63 -19.95 -9.42
C THR A 893 7.10 -20.09 -9.32
N PHE A 894 6.39 -20.25 -10.45
CA PHE A 894 4.93 -20.24 -10.47
C PHE A 894 4.32 -21.33 -9.58
N GLY A 895 3.58 -20.91 -8.55
CA GLY A 895 2.91 -21.81 -7.60
C GLY A 895 3.83 -22.49 -6.58
N VAL A 896 5.14 -22.25 -6.62
CA VAL A 896 6.12 -22.94 -5.75
C VAL A 896 5.98 -22.45 -4.31
N LEU A 897 5.83 -23.39 -3.37
CA LEU A 897 5.70 -23.11 -1.94
C LEU A 897 7.10 -23.16 -1.30
N SER A 898 7.61 -22.00 -0.86
CA SER A 898 8.98 -21.86 -0.35
C SER A 898 9.08 -21.38 1.10
N SER A 899 7.98 -20.91 1.69
CA SER A 899 7.95 -20.36 3.04
C SER A 899 6.80 -20.89 3.88
N GLN A 900 7.04 -20.92 5.19
CA GLN A 900 6.07 -21.31 6.19
C GLN A 900 5.28 -20.09 6.68
N PHE A 901 3.98 -20.26 6.90
CA PHE A 901 3.08 -19.25 7.41
C PHE A 901 3.02 -19.24 8.94
N ASN A 902 2.94 -20.41 9.58
CA ASN A 902 2.95 -20.54 11.03
C ASN A 902 4.38 -20.68 11.59
N GLN A 903 4.58 -20.23 12.83
CA GLN A 903 5.75 -20.59 13.64
C GLN A 903 5.26 -21.64 14.65
N PRO A 904 5.39 -22.94 14.33
CA PRO A 904 4.83 -24.03 15.11
C PRO A 904 5.52 -24.18 16.46
#